data_AF-A0A2T1D5S7-F1
#
_entry.id   AF-A0A2T1D5S7-F1
#
_cell.length_a   1.000
_cell.length_b   1.000
_cell.length_c   1.000
_cell.angle_alpha   90.00
_cell.angle_beta   90.00
_cell.angle_gamma   90.00
#
_symmetry.space_group_name_H-M   'P 1'
#
loop_
_entity.id
_entity.type
_entity.pdbx_description
1 polymer ?
#
loop_
_entity_poly.entity_id
_entity_poly.type
_entity_poly.pdbx_seq_one_letter_code
_entity_poly.pdbx_strand_id
1 'polypeptide(L)'
;MSDYRYHVGGTLTSNAPSYVERRADRDLYAALKQGEFCYVLNSRQMGKSSLLVRTKSRLEQEGFRCTTIDMTNIGSEQVTPTQWYKGIVAELWAGFGLMEAFSLKAWWQQEEEVSLLQRLNRFILELLNRLPNDRLFIFIDEIDSILSLDFSVDDFFALIRYCYNQRAIYPIYQRITFAIFGAATPSDLIQDRSRTPFNIGQAIQLEGFQLHESQPLAAGLKLHEGDPLEVLKAILHWTGGQPFLTQKLCQLVVQISRERGTEALKIPPGAISFWVENLVQTHIIHQWEAQDEPEHLRTIRDRLLRNEQRAGKILGIYQQILKHYPIEADDSREHIELLLSGLVVKQGDRLQVKNPIYRAVFHREWVEKQLAALRPYSQSLEAWLAADRQDESRLLRGQALKDAQHWSQGKSLSAIDYQFLAASQEFDRQEMERTLEAARAKEMAGRLASEQRRLKQQKQTNTVLSLLLVGVTLKFGFFLWLWLSTVSQYRKAVANEVQAITQTAEIASASSPTLDTLMTLLWAEQRLQELSNTGNADPNLQQQVDAAFQKIVSSIAESDRTENTSSVLNGVSPDKQRLDSVDEAGAVKLWQLDGEAASQLEQTLAGHRDAVSAIAFSPDGQTLASASNDGTVKLWTIADGLVQTLESGGDRIDDVAFSPDGQILAALSEDRTITLWRHQENSFSLDRTLRGNNALAD
;
A
#
# COMPACT_ATOMS: atom_id res chain seq x y z
N MET A 1 -43.93 -55.54 -18.27
CA MET A 1 -44.27 -54.10 -18.25
C MET A 1 -43.00 -53.34 -17.94
N SER A 2 -42.52 -52.48 -18.83
CA SER A 2 -41.34 -51.65 -18.58
C SER A 2 -41.58 -50.79 -17.34
N ASP A 3 -40.72 -50.92 -16.33
CA ASP A 3 -40.82 -50.16 -15.10
C ASP A 3 -40.47 -48.70 -15.40
N TYR A 4 -41.50 -47.85 -15.53
CA TYR A 4 -41.32 -46.43 -15.79
C TYR A 4 -40.62 -45.80 -14.58
N ARG A 5 -39.47 -45.16 -14.80
CA ARG A 5 -38.67 -44.54 -13.75
C ARG A 5 -38.40 -43.07 -14.06
N TYR A 6 -38.67 -42.22 -13.09
CA TYR A 6 -38.17 -40.85 -13.08
C TYR A 6 -36.70 -40.85 -12.68
N HIS A 7 -35.90 -40.07 -13.39
CA HIS A 7 -34.46 -39.92 -13.13
C HIS A 7 -34.20 -38.49 -12.65
N VAL A 8 -33.93 -38.37 -11.36
CA VAL A 8 -33.63 -37.09 -10.72
C VAL A 8 -32.12 -36.88 -10.77
N GLY A 9 -31.68 -36.07 -11.72
CA GLY A 9 -30.26 -35.86 -12.00
C GLY A 9 -29.64 -36.93 -12.90
N GLY A 10 -28.41 -36.68 -13.32
CA GLY A 10 -27.66 -37.55 -14.23
C GLY A 10 -28.15 -37.53 -15.69
N THR A 11 -27.66 -38.49 -16.47
CA THR A 11 -27.91 -38.58 -17.91
C THR A 11 -28.92 -39.68 -18.21
N LEU A 12 -29.98 -39.33 -18.94
CA LEU A 12 -30.96 -40.28 -19.45
C LEU A 12 -30.40 -41.04 -20.65
N THR A 13 -30.75 -42.31 -20.76
CA THR A 13 -30.46 -43.11 -21.95
C THR A 13 -31.30 -42.64 -23.14
N SER A 14 -30.87 -42.95 -24.36
CA SER A 14 -31.55 -42.55 -25.59
C SER A 14 -33.01 -43.01 -25.64
N ASN A 15 -33.36 -44.15 -25.03
CA ASN A 15 -34.70 -44.73 -25.05
C ASN A 15 -35.48 -44.54 -23.73
N ALA A 16 -35.03 -43.65 -22.84
CA ALA A 16 -35.71 -43.44 -21.56
C ALA A 16 -37.15 -42.92 -21.79
N PRO A 17 -38.19 -43.57 -21.21
CA PRO A 17 -39.58 -43.16 -21.39
C PRO A 17 -39.92 -41.84 -20.68
N SER A 18 -39.09 -41.43 -19.71
CA SER A 18 -39.20 -40.16 -19.00
C SER A 18 -38.48 -38.98 -19.68
N TYR A 19 -37.86 -39.20 -20.85
CA TYR A 19 -37.26 -38.11 -21.61
C TYR A 19 -38.33 -37.22 -22.23
N VAL A 20 -38.18 -35.91 -22.06
CA VAL A 20 -39.02 -34.88 -22.66
C VAL A 20 -38.28 -34.28 -23.84
N GLU A 21 -38.78 -34.54 -25.05
CA GLU A 21 -38.27 -33.92 -26.27
C GLU A 21 -38.69 -32.45 -26.32
N ARG A 22 -37.70 -31.55 -26.36
CA ARG A 22 -37.91 -30.11 -26.38
C ARG A 22 -37.64 -29.56 -27.77
N ARG A 23 -38.03 -28.31 -27.99
CA ARG A 23 -37.57 -27.55 -29.16
C ARG A 23 -36.05 -27.62 -29.39
N ALA A 24 -35.26 -27.54 -28.32
CA ALA A 24 -33.80 -27.60 -28.39
C ALA A 24 -33.26 -28.91 -29.02
N ASP A 25 -33.95 -30.04 -28.84
CA ASP A 25 -33.61 -31.32 -29.48
C ASP A 25 -33.67 -31.25 -30.99
N ARG A 26 -34.72 -30.61 -31.51
CA ARG A 26 -34.93 -30.44 -32.95
C ARG A 26 -33.94 -29.43 -33.53
N ASP A 27 -33.78 -28.31 -32.84
CA ASP A 27 -32.93 -27.20 -33.28
C ASP A 27 -31.44 -27.61 -33.31
N LEU A 28 -30.95 -28.25 -32.24
CA LEU A 28 -29.56 -28.75 -32.18
C LEU A 28 -29.29 -29.79 -33.28
N TYR A 29 -30.17 -30.79 -33.39
CA TYR A 29 -29.99 -31.85 -34.36
C TYR A 29 -30.00 -31.32 -35.81
N ALA A 30 -30.92 -30.41 -36.13
CA ALA A 30 -31.00 -29.79 -37.46
C ALA A 30 -29.75 -28.98 -37.79
N ALA A 31 -29.28 -28.16 -36.84
CA ALA A 31 -28.08 -27.34 -37.00
C ALA A 31 -26.83 -28.20 -37.21
N LEU A 32 -26.62 -29.21 -36.37
CA LEU A 32 -25.48 -30.13 -36.51
C LEU A 32 -25.52 -30.85 -37.87
N LYS A 33 -26.69 -31.32 -38.32
CA LYS A 33 -26.83 -31.99 -39.62
C LYS A 33 -26.46 -31.07 -40.79
N GLN A 34 -26.74 -29.78 -40.69
CA GLN A 34 -26.31 -28.76 -41.67
C GLN A 34 -24.80 -28.47 -41.61
N GLY A 35 -24.11 -28.97 -40.58
CA GLY A 35 -22.68 -28.75 -40.35
C GLY A 35 -22.39 -27.53 -39.48
N GLU A 36 -23.42 -26.88 -38.92
CA GLU A 36 -23.24 -25.74 -38.03
C GLU A 36 -22.58 -26.16 -36.72
N PHE A 37 -21.60 -25.38 -36.27
CA PHE A 37 -21.10 -25.53 -34.89
C PHE A 37 -22.21 -25.10 -33.94
N CYS A 38 -22.34 -25.77 -32.79
CA CYS A 38 -23.38 -25.45 -31.83
C CYS A 38 -22.81 -25.33 -30.43
N TYR A 39 -23.46 -24.52 -29.59
CA TYR A 39 -23.17 -24.51 -28.16
C TYR A 39 -24.47 -24.45 -27.33
N VAL A 40 -24.55 -25.31 -26.31
CA VAL A 40 -25.65 -25.46 -25.36
C VAL A 40 -25.12 -25.06 -23.98
N LEU A 41 -25.16 -23.75 -23.73
CA LEU A 41 -24.59 -23.12 -22.55
C LEU A 41 -25.71 -22.66 -21.61
N ASN A 42 -26.03 -23.48 -20.62
CA ASN A 42 -27.14 -23.27 -19.70
C ASN A 42 -26.74 -23.67 -18.26
N SER A 43 -27.50 -23.19 -17.27
CA SER A 43 -27.32 -23.58 -15.87
C SER A 43 -27.26 -25.11 -15.68
N ARG A 44 -26.68 -25.56 -14.56
CA ARG A 44 -26.66 -26.99 -14.19
C ARG A 44 -28.09 -27.54 -14.09
N GLN A 45 -28.21 -28.86 -14.19
CA GLN A 45 -29.48 -29.60 -14.04
C GLN A 45 -30.58 -29.21 -15.05
N MET A 46 -30.19 -28.84 -16.28
CA MET A 46 -31.12 -28.54 -17.39
C MET A 46 -31.29 -29.70 -18.40
N GLY A 47 -30.67 -30.85 -18.14
CA GLY A 47 -30.73 -32.02 -19.03
C GLY A 47 -29.85 -31.93 -20.28
N LYS A 48 -28.70 -31.23 -20.19
CA LYS A 48 -27.76 -31.04 -21.30
C LYS A 48 -27.14 -32.36 -21.77
N SER A 49 -26.61 -33.16 -20.85
CA SER A 49 -25.99 -34.45 -21.19
C SER A 49 -27.01 -35.46 -21.75
N SER A 50 -28.28 -35.38 -21.32
CA SER A 50 -29.36 -36.19 -21.90
C SER A 50 -29.66 -35.78 -23.35
N LEU A 51 -29.69 -34.47 -23.63
CA LEU A 51 -29.81 -33.92 -24.98
C LEU A 51 -28.63 -34.35 -25.87
N LEU A 52 -27.41 -34.33 -25.34
CA LEU A 52 -26.21 -34.82 -26.02
C LEU A 52 -26.36 -36.30 -26.40
N VAL A 53 -26.68 -37.17 -25.45
CA VAL A 53 -26.83 -38.63 -25.71
C VAL A 53 -27.90 -38.91 -26.75
N ARG A 54 -29.06 -38.24 -26.68
CA ARG A 54 -30.13 -38.35 -27.68
C ARG A 54 -29.69 -37.91 -29.06
N THR A 55 -29.06 -36.74 -29.15
CA THR A 55 -28.60 -36.17 -30.43
C THR A 55 -27.53 -37.03 -31.06
N LYS A 56 -26.54 -37.46 -30.27
CA LYS A 56 -25.48 -38.38 -30.69
C LYS A 56 -26.05 -39.69 -31.21
N SER A 57 -26.92 -40.34 -30.43
CA SER A 57 -27.54 -41.61 -30.83
C SER A 57 -28.32 -41.49 -32.13
N ARG A 58 -29.04 -40.37 -32.34
CA ARG A 58 -29.76 -40.10 -33.58
C ARG A 58 -28.84 -39.91 -34.78
N LEU A 59 -27.70 -39.23 -34.61
CA LEU A 59 -26.71 -39.06 -35.68
C LEU A 59 -26.01 -40.39 -36.02
N GLU A 60 -25.67 -41.20 -35.03
CA GLU A 60 -25.06 -42.52 -35.22
C GLU A 60 -26.00 -43.49 -35.94
N GLN A 61 -27.30 -43.44 -35.65
CA GLN A 61 -28.33 -44.22 -36.37
C GLN A 61 -28.42 -43.86 -37.86
N GLU A 62 -28.04 -42.62 -38.23
CA GLU A 62 -27.96 -42.18 -39.63
C GLU A 62 -26.60 -42.46 -40.29
N GLY A 63 -25.69 -43.15 -39.57
CA GLY A 63 -24.39 -43.55 -40.09
C GLY A 63 -23.28 -42.51 -39.93
N PHE A 64 -23.50 -41.43 -39.16
CA PHE A 64 -22.45 -40.46 -38.87
C PHE A 64 -21.53 -40.93 -37.73
N ARG A 65 -20.25 -40.55 -37.79
CA ARG A 65 -19.28 -40.86 -36.72
C ARG A 65 -19.30 -39.76 -35.66
N CYS A 66 -19.57 -40.14 -34.42
CA CYS A 66 -19.66 -39.22 -33.30
C CYS A 66 -18.69 -39.62 -32.18
N THR A 67 -18.04 -38.65 -31.56
CA THR A 67 -17.28 -38.83 -30.32
C THR A 67 -17.68 -37.81 -29.27
N THR A 68 -17.43 -38.13 -28.01
CA THR A 68 -17.68 -37.25 -26.88
C THR A 68 -16.37 -37.06 -26.11
N ILE A 69 -16.05 -35.81 -25.79
CA ILE A 69 -14.92 -35.43 -24.95
C ILE A 69 -15.52 -34.89 -23.66
N ASP A 70 -15.38 -35.66 -22.58
CA ASP A 70 -15.77 -35.22 -21.25
C ASP A 70 -14.59 -34.49 -20.60
N MET A 71 -14.75 -33.19 -20.36
CA MET A 71 -13.67 -32.37 -19.80
C MET A 71 -13.35 -32.74 -18.34
N THR A 72 -14.29 -33.34 -17.60
CA THR A 72 -14.05 -33.83 -16.24
C THR A 72 -13.16 -35.08 -16.27
N ASN A 73 -13.29 -35.95 -17.27
CA ASN A 73 -12.48 -37.17 -17.40
C ASN A 73 -11.00 -36.86 -17.72
N ILE A 74 -10.73 -35.78 -18.45
CA ILE A 74 -9.37 -35.35 -18.80
C ILE A 74 -8.61 -34.83 -17.57
N GLY A 75 -9.32 -34.27 -16.61
CA GLY A 75 -8.80 -33.72 -15.36
C GLY A 75 -9.09 -32.23 -15.24
N SER A 76 -9.70 -31.85 -14.11
CA SER A 76 -10.12 -30.49 -13.79
C SER A 76 -9.29 -29.81 -12.69
N GLU A 77 -8.49 -30.60 -11.96
CA GLU A 77 -7.62 -30.15 -10.87
C GLU A 77 -6.29 -30.90 -10.95
N GLN A 78 -5.16 -30.19 -10.89
CA GLN A 78 -3.78 -30.75 -10.89
C GLN A 78 -3.29 -31.40 -12.19
N VAL A 79 -3.88 -31.04 -13.34
CA VAL A 79 -3.44 -31.53 -14.66
C VAL A 79 -2.49 -30.53 -15.31
N THR A 80 -1.42 -31.00 -15.94
CA THR A 80 -0.51 -30.12 -16.71
C THR A 80 -1.08 -29.84 -18.11
N PRO A 81 -0.73 -28.71 -18.76
CA PRO A 81 -1.16 -28.43 -20.14
C PRO A 81 -0.88 -29.59 -21.10
N THR A 82 0.32 -30.20 -21.02
CA THR A 82 0.69 -31.34 -21.87
C THR A 82 -0.21 -32.55 -21.63
N GLN A 83 -0.53 -32.88 -20.37
CA GLN A 83 -1.45 -33.97 -20.05
C GLN A 83 -2.87 -33.68 -20.56
N TRP A 84 -3.33 -32.43 -20.41
CA TRP A 84 -4.66 -32.02 -20.86
C TRP A 84 -4.83 -32.15 -22.38
N TYR A 85 -3.93 -31.57 -23.17
CA TYR A 85 -3.97 -31.69 -24.64
C TYR A 85 -3.80 -33.14 -25.10
N LYS A 86 -2.95 -33.92 -24.40
CA LYS A 86 -2.81 -35.36 -24.67
C LYS A 86 -4.09 -36.13 -24.38
N GLY A 87 -4.80 -35.78 -23.31
CA GLY A 87 -6.11 -36.33 -22.97
C GLY A 87 -7.14 -36.08 -24.06
N ILE A 88 -7.23 -34.85 -24.58
CA ILE A 88 -8.11 -34.52 -25.72
C ILE A 88 -7.78 -35.39 -26.93
N VAL A 89 -6.51 -35.50 -27.29
CA VAL A 89 -6.09 -36.34 -28.43
C VAL A 89 -6.41 -37.81 -28.18
N ALA A 90 -6.23 -38.31 -26.94
CA ALA A 90 -6.55 -39.68 -26.58
C ALA A 90 -8.06 -39.97 -26.68
N GLU A 91 -8.92 -39.06 -26.23
CA GLU A 91 -10.39 -39.17 -26.34
C GLU A 91 -10.84 -39.15 -27.81
N LEU A 92 -10.26 -38.28 -28.63
CA LEU A 92 -10.52 -38.25 -30.07
C LEU A 92 -10.05 -39.54 -30.76
N TRP A 93 -8.85 -40.01 -30.44
CA TRP A 93 -8.27 -41.25 -30.97
C TRP A 93 -9.12 -42.47 -30.62
N ALA A 94 -9.50 -42.60 -29.35
CA ALA A 94 -10.33 -43.68 -28.85
C ALA A 94 -11.75 -43.62 -29.43
N GLY A 95 -12.39 -42.45 -29.35
CA GLY A 95 -13.80 -42.30 -29.71
C GLY A 95 -14.08 -42.38 -31.22
N PHE A 96 -13.10 -42.12 -32.08
CA PHE A 96 -13.22 -42.40 -33.52
C PHE A 96 -12.75 -43.81 -33.93
N GLY A 97 -12.35 -44.66 -32.98
CA GLY A 97 -11.99 -46.05 -33.22
C GLY A 97 -10.64 -46.23 -33.92
N LEU A 98 -9.68 -45.36 -33.63
CA LEU A 98 -8.34 -45.41 -34.26
C LEU A 98 -7.33 -46.25 -33.47
N MET A 99 -7.79 -47.00 -32.47
CA MET A 99 -6.93 -47.81 -31.59
C MET A 99 -6.11 -48.85 -32.34
N GLU A 100 -6.71 -49.46 -33.36
CA GLU A 100 -6.07 -50.46 -34.21
C GLU A 100 -5.30 -49.82 -35.38
N ALA A 101 -5.56 -48.55 -35.69
CA ALA A 101 -5.00 -47.87 -36.85
C ALA A 101 -3.55 -47.42 -36.65
N PHE A 102 -3.20 -46.95 -35.44
CA PHE A 102 -1.83 -46.59 -35.08
C PHE A 102 -1.66 -46.43 -33.56
N SER A 103 -0.41 -46.52 -33.10
CA SER A 103 -0.04 -46.28 -31.69
C SER A 103 -0.04 -44.79 -31.36
N LEU A 104 -0.96 -44.36 -30.50
CA LEU A 104 -1.01 -42.99 -29.98
C LEU A 104 0.31 -42.57 -29.31
N LYS A 105 0.97 -43.49 -28.59
CA LYS A 105 2.25 -43.22 -27.93
C LYS A 105 3.33 -42.88 -28.95
N ALA A 106 3.43 -43.65 -30.02
CA ALA A 106 4.42 -43.41 -31.08
C ALA A 106 4.14 -42.10 -31.82
N TRP A 107 2.86 -41.85 -32.15
CA TRP A 107 2.44 -40.60 -32.80
C TRP A 107 2.76 -39.37 -31.95
N TRP A 108 2.46 -39.41 -30.64
CA TRP A 108 2.74 -38.29 -29.73
C TRP A 108 4.23 -37.97 -29.58
N GLN A 109 5.09 -39.00 -29.64
CA GLN A 109 6.56 -38.85 -29.60
C GLN A 109 7.11 -38.25 -30.90
N GLN A 110 6.54 -38.60 -32.06
CA GLN A 110 6.96 -38.03 -33.35
C GLN A 110 6.67 -36.52 -33.45
N GLU A 111 5.63 -36.06 -32.76
CA GLU A 111 5.20 -34.67 -32.75
C GLU A 111 5.81 -33.86 -31.57
N GLU A 112 6.87 -34.36 -30.93
CA GLU A 112 7.43 -33.77 -29.69
C GLU A 112 8.07 -32.38 -29.88
N GLU A 113 8.47 -32.02 -31.10
CA GLU A 113 9.14 -30.74 -31.37
C GLU A 113 8.19 -29.57 -31.63
N VAL A 114 6.88 -29.81 -31.75
CA VAL A 114 5.89 -28.75 -32.03
C VAL A 114 5.02 -28.41 -30.82
N SER A 115 4.41 -27.22 -30.86
CA SER A 115 3.58 -26.73 -29.76
C SER A 115 2.34 -27.59 -29.54
N LEU A 116 1.80 -27.62 -28.32
CA LEU A 116 0.63 -28.44 -27.96
C LEU A 116 -0.58 -28.16 -28.88
N LEU A 117 -0.80 -26.89 -29.21
CA LEU A 117 -1.84 -26.46 -30.15
C LEU A 117 -1.62 -27.01 -31.56
N GLN A 118 -0.38 -26.96 -32.06
CA GLN A 118 -0.02 -27.50 -33.37
C GLN A 118 -0.16 -29.02 -33.40
N ARG A 119 0.18 -29.73 -32.32
CA ARG A 119 -0.06 -31.17 -32.20
C ARG A 119 -1.54 -31.49 -32.34
N LEU A 120 -2.40 -30.81 -31.59
CA LEU A 120 -3.84 -31.03 -31.66
C LEU A 120 -4.39 -30.73 -33.06
N ASN A 121 -3.94 -29.65 -33.70
CA ASN A 121 -4.33 -29.33 -35.08
C ASN A 121 -3.88 -30.41 -36.09
N ARG A 122 -2.63 -30.88 -35.99
CA ARG A 122 -2.11 -31.97 -36.83
C ARG A 122 -2.88 -33.27 -36.60
N PHE A 123 -3.27 -33.55 -35.36
CA PHE A 123 -4.12 -34.69 -35.05
C PHE A 123 -5.51 -34.58 -35.71
N ILE A 124 -6.14 -33.40 -35.66
CA ILE A 124 -7.43 -33.17 -36.34
C ILE A 124 -7.31 -33.41 -37.86
N LEU A 125 -6.21 -32.96 -38.49
CA LEU A 125 -5.93 -33.26 -39.89
C LEU A 125 -5.74 -34.77 -40.14
N GLU A 126 -5.03 -35.45 -39.24
CA GLU A 126 -4.85 -36.91 -39.31
C GLU A 126 -6.20 -37.66 -39.22
N LEU A 127 -7.11 -37.22 -38.34
CA LEU A 127 -8.47 -37.75 -38.25
C LEU A 127 -9.21 -37.60 -39.59
N LEU A 128 -9.17 -36.40 -40.18
CA LEU A 128 -9.85 -36.08 -41.44
C LEU A 128 -9.29 -36.86 -42.63
N ASN A 129 -7.97 -37.11 -42.64
CA ASN A 129 -7.27 -37.88 -43.66
C ASN A 129 -7.55 -39.38 -43.57
N ARG A 130 -7.56 -39.95 -42.36
CA ARG A 130 -7.79 -41.39 -42.15
C ARG A 130 -9.24 -41.81 -42.32
N LEU A 131 -10.18 -40.89 -42.17
CA LEU A 131 -11.62 -41.15 -42.29
C LEU A 131 -12.22 -40.39 -43.49
N PRO A 132 -11.73 -40.52 -44.73
CA PRO A 132 -11.92 -39.54 -45.81
C PRO A 132 -13.38 -39.33 -46.29
N ASN A 133 -14.30 -40.25 -45.98
CA ASN A 133 -15.70 -40.19 -46.39
C ASN A 133 -16.66 -39.84 -45.25
N ASP A 134 -16.18 -39.77 -44.02
CA ASP A 134 -17.05 -39.63 -42.86
C ASP A 134 -17.24 -38.15 -42.48
N ARG A 135 -18.45 -37.81 -42.01
CA ARG A 135 -18.67 -36.57 -41.26
C ARG A 135 -18.49 -36.86 -39.79
N LEU A 136 -17.60 -36.12 -39.16
CA LEU A 136 -17.13 -36.28 -37.80
C LEU A 136 -17.82 -35.25 -36.90
N PHE A 137 -18.52 -35.75 -35.88
CA PHE A 137 -19.17 -34.93 -34.87
C PHE A 137 -18.43 -35.07 -33.54
N ILE A 138 -17.99 -33.95 -32.98
CA ILE A 138 -17.26 -33.90 -31.71
C ILE A 138 -18.13 -33.15 -30.70
N PHE A 139 -18.62 -33.89 -29.73
CA PHE A 139 -19.37 -33.35 -28.59
C PHE A 139 -18.40 -33.07 -27.46
N ILE A 140 -18.34 -31.84 -26.96
CA ILE A 140 -17.53 -31.45 -25.81
C ILE A 140 -18.49 -31.22 -24.64
N ASP A 141 -18.42 -32.04 -23.59
CA ASP A 141 -19.31 -31.93 -22.42
C ASP A 141 -18.56 -31.41 -21.19
N GLU A 142 -19.32 -30.94 -20.20
CA GLU A 142 -18.84 -30.40 -18.91
C GLU A 142 -17.78 -29.29 -19.07
N ILE A 143 -17.98 -28.37 -20.04
CA ILE A 143 -17.01 -27.30 -20.32
C ILE A 143 -16.77 -26.36 -19.12
N ASP A 144 -17.65 -26.34 -18.11
CA ASP A 144 -17.41 -25.56 -16.89
C ASP A 144 -16.29 -26.13 -16.00
N SER A 145 -15.82 -27.36 -16.22
CA SER A 145 -14.66 -27.90 -15.53
C SER A 145 -13.34 -27.25 -15.94
N ILE A 146 -13.28 -26.61 -17.12
CA ILE A 146 -12.07 -25.88 -17.53
C ILE A 146 -11.86 -24.61 -16.70
N LEU A 147 -12.93 -24.09 -16.08
CA LEU A 147 -12.88 -22.87 -15.29
C LEU A 147 -12.12 -23.07 -13.97
N SER A 148 -11.84 -24.32 -13.57
CA SER A 148 -11.02 -24.65 -12.40
C SER A 148 -9.55 -24.91 -12.73
N LEU A 149 -9.14 -24.91 -14.00
CA LEU A 149 -7.74 -25.12 -14.40
C LEU A 149 -6.86 -23.94 -13.97
N ASP A 150 -5.61 -24.24 -13.64
CA ASP A 150 -4.58 -23.28 -13.23
C ASP A 150 -3.79 -22.70 -14.42
N PHE A 151 -4.12 -23.09 -15.65
CA PHE A 151 -3.56 -22.57 -16.90
C PHE A 151 -4.66 -22.17 -17.90
N SER A 152 -4.32 -21.29 -18.84
CA SER A 152 -5.26 -20.85 -19.88
C SER A 152 -5.44 -21.91 -20.98
N VAL A 153 -6.69 -22.12 -21.38
CA VAL A 153 -7.11 -22.97 -22.50
C VAL A 153 -7.67 -22.16 -23.68
N ASP A 154 -7.43 -20.85 -23.72
CA ASP A 154 -7.97 -19.96 -24.76
C ASP A 154 -7.57 -20.40 -26.17
N ASP A 155 -6.36 -20.96 -26.30
CA ASP A 155 -5.83 -21.47 -27.56
C ASP A 155 -6.62 -22.68 -28.09
N PHE A 156 -7.22 -23.51 -27.22
CA PHE A 156 -8.09 -24.60 -27.63
C PHE A 156 -9.33 -24.09 -28.36
N PHE A 157 -9.98 -23.04 -27.82
CA PHE A 157 -11.12 -22.41 -28.49
C PHE A 157 -10.70 -21.64 -29.74
N ALA A 158 -9.50 -21.05 -29.74
CA ALA A 158 -8.93 -20.46 -30.94
C ALA A 158 -8.72 -21.50 -32.06
N LEU A 159 -8.36 -22.75 -31.72
CA LEU A 159 -8.28 -23.85 -32.68
C LEU A 159 -9.64 -24.25 -33.24
N ILE A 160 -10.67 -24.36 -32.39
CA ILE A 160 -12.04 -24.64 -32.87
C ILE A 160 -12.47 -23.53 -33.85
N ARG A 161 -12.20 -22.27 -33.53
CA ARG A 161 -12.42 -21.13 -34.44
C ARG A 161 -11.60 -21.21 -35.72
N TYR A 162 -10.35 -21.64 -35.62
CA TYR A 162 -9.51 -21.89 -36.79
C TYR A 162 -10.15 -22.94 -37.71
N CYS A 163 -10.58 -24.10 -37.17
CA CYS A 163 -11.27 -25.12 -37.94
C CYS A 163 -12.55 -24.60 -38.61
N TYR A 164 -13.32 -23.77 -37.91
CA TYR A 164 -14.51 -23.12 -38.47
C TYR A 164 -14.15 -22.23 -39.68
N ASN A 165 -13.16 -21.36 -39.54
CA ASN A 165 -12.73 -20.46 -40.59
C ASN A 165 -12.11 -21.20 -41.80
N GLN A 166 -11.40 -22.31 -41.55
CA GLN A 166 -10.80 -23.11 -42.62
C GLN A 166 -11.84 -23.76 -43.54
N ARG A 167 -13.10 -23.88 -43.15
CA ARG A 167 -14.18 -24.42 -43.99
C ARG A 167 -14.42 -23.65 -45.29
N ALA A 168 -14.07 -22.37 -45.31
CA ALA A 168 -14.18 -21.53 -46.50
C ALA A 168 -13.02 -21.75 -47.50
N ILE A 169 -11.88 -22.26 -47.01
CA ILE A 169 -10.64 -22.41 -47.80
C ILE A 169 -10.44 -23.88 -48.21
N TYR A 170 -10.60 -24.80 -47.26
CA TYR A 170 -10.36 -26.21 -47.42
C TYR A 170 -11.63 -27.01 -47.10
N PRO A 171 -12.31 -27.59 -48.11
CA PRO A 171 -13.56 -28.34 -47.93
C PRO A 171 -13.47 -29.51 -46.95
N ILE A 172 -12.27 -30.03 -46.70
CA ILE A 172 -12.03 -31.10 -45.71
C ILE A 172 -12.53 -30.72 -44.31
N TYR A 173 -12.46 -29.45 -43.91
CA TYR A 173 -12.95 -28.97 -42.60
C TYR A 173 -14.47 -28.86 -42.52
N GLN A 174 -15.21 -28.92 -43.64
CA GLN A 174 -16.68 -28.99 -43.60
C GLN A 174 -17.19 -30.31 -43.01
N ARG A 175 -16.29 -31.32 -42.94
CA ARG A 175 -16.60 -32.65 -42.43
C ARG A 175 -16.48 -32.76 -40.92
N ILE A 176 -15.85 -31.81 -40.22
CA ILE A 176 -15.76 -31.80 -38.76
C ILE A 176 -16.76 -30.80 -38.18
N THR A 177 -17.57 -31.21 -37.21
CA THR A 177 -18.60 -30.36 -36.56
C THR A 177 -18.47 -30.46 -35.05
N PHE A 178 -18.39 -29.32 -34.36
CA PHE A 178 -18.28 -29.26 -32.90
C PHE A 178 -19.60 -28.86 -32.24
N ALA A 179 -19.92 -29.51 -31.13
CA ALA A 179 -21.04 -29.19 -30.26
C ALA A 179 -20.56 -29.07 -28.81
N ILE A 180 -20.68 -27.90 -28.19
CA ILE A 180 -20.12 -27.62 -26.85
C ILE A 180 -21.24 -27.53 -25.81
N PHE A 181 -21.08 -28.19 -24.66
CA PHE A 181 -22.07 -28.28 -23.59
C PHE A 181 -21.42 -27.93 -22.25
N GLY A 182 -22.16 -27.20 -21.41
CA GLY A 182 -21.77 -26.99 -20.01
C GLY A 182 -22.46 -25.78 -19.38
N ALA A 183 -22.06 -25.44 -18.15
CA ALA A 183 -22.61 -24.34 -17.37
C ALA A 183 -21.69 -23.11 -17.32
N ALA A 184 -21.39 -22.58 -18.51
CA ALA A 184 -20.53 -21.41 -18.76
C ALA A 184 -21.23 -20.42 -19.71
N THR A 185 -20.67 -19.21 -19.90
CA THR A 185 -21.07 -18.30 -20.98
C THR A 185 -20.01 -18.24 -22.08
N PRO A 186 -20.34 -17.77 -23.30
CA PRO A 186 -19.35 -17.55 -24.37
C PRO A 186 -18.12 -16.72 -23.95
N SER A 187 -18.32 -15.77 -23.03
CA SER A 187 -17.25 -14.93 -22.48
C SER A 187 -16.41 -15.64 -21.40
N ASP A 188 -16.91 -16.71 -20.79
CA ASP A 188 -16.15 -17.51 -19.81
C ASP A 188 -15.21 -18.51 -20.51
N LEU A 189 -15.49 -18.88 -21.76
CA LEU A 189 -14.66 -19.82 -22.52
C LEU A 189 -13.31 -19.23 -22.93
N ILE A 190 -13.18 -17.90 -22.98
CA ILE A 190 -11.92 -17.21 -23.30
C ILE A 190 -11.59 -16.27 -22.13
N GLN A 191 -10.57 -16.63 -21.36
CA GLN A 191 -10.17 -15.89 -20.16
C GLN A 191 -9.52 -14.54 -20.50
N ASP A 192 -8.73 -14.49 -21.57
CA ASP A 192 -8.10 -13.28 -22.08
C ASP A 192 -9.13 -12.35 -22.75
N ARG A 193 -9.45 -11.27 -22.06
CA ARG A 193 -10.43 -10.27 -22.52
C ARG A 193 -9.98 -9.44 -23.72
N SER A 194 -8.69 -9.47 -24.07
CA SER A 194 -8.22 -8.83 -25.29
C SER A 194 -8.57 -9.64 -26.55
N ARG A 195 -8.92 -10.92 -26.38
CA ARG A 195 -9.34 -11.81 -27.47
C ARG A 195 -10.84 -11.76 -27.70
N THR A 196 -11.24 -12.08 -28.92
CA THR A 196 -12.67 -12.13 -29.29
C THR A 196 -13.37 -13.30 -28.58
N PRO A 197 -14.46 -13.05 -27.82
CA PRO A 197 -15.25 -14.09 -27.14
C PRO A 197 -15.69 -15.20 -28.10
N PHE A 198 -15.88 -16.42 -27.59
CA PHE A 198 -16.23 -17.56 -28.44
C PHE A 198 -17.66 -17.42 -29.00
N ASN A 199 -17.77 -16.84 -30.19
CA ASN A 199 -19.02 -16.42 -30.82
C ASN A 199 -19.26 -17.07 -32.20
N ILE A 200 -18.73 -18.28 -32.41
CA ILE A 200 -18.90 -19.03 -33.65
C ILE A 200 -19.98 -20.10 -33.49
N GLY A 201 -20.73 -20.34 -34.56
CA GLY A 201 -21.82 -21.30 -34.57
C GLY A 201 -23.12 -20.78 -33.95
N GLN A 202 -24.07 -21.69 -33.78
CA GLN A 202 -25.42 -21.41 -33.33
C GLN A 202 -25.58 -21.68 -31.82
N ALA A 203 -26.07 -20.68 -31.09
CA ALA A 203 -26.52 -20.85 -29.72
C ALA A 203 -27.82 -21.67 -29.68
N ILE A 204 -27.82 -22.77 -28.93
CA ILE A 204 -29.03 -23.56 -28.71
C ILE A 204 -29.50 -23.32 -27.27
N GLN A 205 -30.60 -22.60 -27.13
CA GLN A 205 -31.16 -22.25 -25.83
C GLN A 205 -31.96 -23.42 -25.26
N LEU A 206 -31.53 -23.90 -24.08
CA LEU A 206 -32.23 -24.96 -23.37
C LEU A 206 -33.24 -24.38 -22.37
N GLU A 207 -34.51 -24.39 -22.75
CA GLU A 207 -35.61 -23.92 -21.90
C GLU A 207 -36.09 -24.98 -20.90
N GLY A 208 -36.87 -24.52 -19.91
CA GLY A 208 -37.63 -25.38 -19.02
C GLY A 208 -38.74 -26.12 -19.78
N PHE A 209 -39.16 -27.23 -19.21
CA PHE A 209 -40.24 -28.08 -19.70
C PHE A 209 -41.56 -27.32 -19.84
N GLN A 210 -42.13 -27.38 -21.04
CA GLN A 210 -43.46 -26.88 -21.33
C GLN A 210 -44.51 -27.99 -21.16
N LEU A 211 -45.74 -27.63 -20.81
CA LEU A 211 -46.81 -28.61 -20.57
C LEU A 211 -47.05 -29.53 -21.78
N HIS A 212 -47.05 -28.97 -22.99
CA HIS A 212 -47.30 -29.74 -24.23
C HIS A 212 -46.16 -30.70 -24.58
N GLU A 213 -44.92 -30.40 -24.19
CA GLU A 213 -43.75 -31.26 -24.40
C GLU A 213 -43.66 -32.37 -23.32
N SER A 214 -44.16 -32.08 -22.12
CA SER A 214 -43.95 -32.91 -20.92
C SER A 214 -44.93 -34.07 -20.74
N GLN A 215 -45.74 -34.38 -21.75
CA GLN A 215 -46.68 -35.51 -21.73
C GLN A 215 -46.03 -36.85 -21.33
N PRO A 216 -44.78 -37.18 -21.74
CA PRO A 216 -44.11 -38.39 -21.27
C PRO A 216 -44.02 -38.48 -19.74
N LEU A 217 -43.81 -37.34 -19.06
CA LEU A 217 -43.76 -37.30 -17.59
C LEU A 217 -45.12 -37.57 -16.95
N ALA A 218 -46.23 -37.15 -17.58
CA ALA A 218 -47.57 -37.43 -17.06
C ALA A 218 -47.88 -38.94 -17.11
N ALA A 219 -47.43 -39.64 -18.14
CA ALA A 219 -47.63 -41.09 -18.29
C ALA A 219 -47.01 -41.91 -17.14
N GLY A 220 -45.98 -41.38 -16.49
CA GLY A 220 -45.31 -42.02 -15.36
C GLY A 220 -46.05 -41.94 -14.02
N LEU A 221 -46.98 -40.98 -13.86
CA LEU A 221 -47.61 -40.69 -12.56
C LEU A 221 -48.60 -41.79 -12.13
N LYS A 222 -49.19 -42.51 -13.10
CA LYS A 222 -50.08 -43.67 -12.89
C LYS A 222 -51.07 -43.49 -11.72
N LEU A 223 -51.82 -42.38 -11.73
CA LEU A 223 -52.81 -42.07 -10.69
C LEU A 223 -54.04 -42.97 -10.81
N HIS A 224 -54.64 -43.34 -9.66
CA HIS A 224 -55.89 -44.11 -9.62
C HIS A 224 -57.15 -43.23 -9.78
N GLU A 225 -57.17 -42.04 -9.18
CA GLU A 225 -58.21 -41.01 -9.33
C GLU A 225 -57.53 -39.62 -9.44
N GLY A 226 -57.90 -38.84 -10.46
CA GLY A 226 -57.31 -37.53 -10.78
C GLY A 226 -56.60 -37.52 -12.14
N ASP A 227 -56.53 -36.36 -12.79
CA ASP A 227 -55.89 -36.19 -14.10
C ASP A 227 -54.36 -36.01 -13.94
N PRO A 228 -53.53 -36.94 -14.45
CA PRO A 228 -52.07 -36.82 -14.41
C PRO A 228 -51.56 -35.54 -15.08
N LEU A 229 -52.28 -35.02 -16.08
CA LEU A 229 -51.89 -33.80 -16.78
C LEU A 229 -52.11 -32.55 -15.92
N GLU A 230 -53.20 -32.50 -15.15
CA GLU A 230 -53.44 -31.38 -14.21
C GLU A 230 -52.49 -31.43 -13.02
N VAL A 231 -52.11 -32.63 -12.53
CA VAL A 231 -51.04 -32.78 -11.53
C VAL A 231 -49.70 -32.27 -12.09
N LEU A 232 -49.35 -32.69 -13.31
CA LEU A 232 -48.12 -32.24 -13.97
C LEU A 232 -48.12 -30.72 -14.18
N LYS A 233 -49.25 -30.13 -14.58
CA LYS A 233 -49.41 -28.68 -14.73
C LYS A 233 -49.20 -27.93 -13.41
N ALA A 234 -49.72 -28.45 -12.30
CA ALA A 234 -49.46 -27.89 -10.97
C ALA A 234 -47.97 -28.03 -10.56
N ILE A 235 -47.33 -29.16 -10.88
CA ILE A 235 -45.89 -29.34 -10.69
C ILE A 235 -45.10 -28.31 -11.51
N LEU A 236 -45.39 -28.18 -12.80
CA LEU A 236 -44.71 -27.25 -13.70
C LEU A 236 -44.88 -25.79 -13.26
N HIS A 237 -46.02 -25.44 -12.68
CA HIS A 237 -46.23 -24.12 -12.07
C HIS A 237 -45.21 -23.83 -10.96
N TRP A 238 -45.00 -24.77 -10.05
CA TRP A 238 -44.03 -24.62 -8.94
C TRP A 238 -42.57 -24.69 -9.40
N THR A 239 -42.26 -25.52 -10.39
CA THR A 239 -40.87 -25.72 -10.85
C THR A 239 -40.45 -24.76 -11.96
N GLY A 240 -41.40 -24.05 -12.58
CA GLY A 240 -41.16 -23.28 -13.80
C GLY A 240 -40.63 -24.14 -14.95
N GLY A 241 -40.98 -25.44 -14.97
CA GLY A 241 -40.45 -26.42 -15.92
C GLY A 241 -38.98 -26.78 -15.71
N GLN A 242 -38.36 -26.45 -14.58
CA GLN A 242 -36.96 -26.83 -14.35
C GLN A 242 -36.84 -28.37 -14.33
N PRO A 243 -36.00 -29.00 -15.19
CA PRO A 243 -36.07 -30.44 -15.43
C PRO A 243 -35.87 -31.32 -14.20
N PHE A 244 -34.87 -31.01 -13.37
CA PHE A 244 -34.54 -31.79 -12.18
C PHE A 244 -35.66 -31.75 -11.14
N LEU A 245 -36.14 -30.57 -10.77
CA LEU A 245 -37.23 -30.37 -9.81
C LEU A 245 -38.53 -30.97 -10.33
N THR A 246 -38.80 -30.86 -11.63
CA THR A 246 -40.01 -31.43 -12.24
C THR A 246 -39.99 -32.95 -12.11
N GLN A 247 -38.87 -33.60 -12.43
CA GLN A 247 -38.74 -35.05 -12.22
C GLN A 247 -38.71 -35.44 -10.74
N LYS A 248 -38.10 -34.63 -9.86
CA LYS A 248 -38.05 -34.85 -8.40
C LYS A 248 -39.45 -34.86 -7.81
N LEU A 249 -40.27 -33.86 -8.15
CA LEU A 249 -41.66 -33.82 -7.72
C LEU A 249 -42.48 -34.97 -8.31
N CYS A 250 -42.34 -35.28 -9.60
CA CYS A 250 -43.04 -36.44 -10.18
C CYS A 250 -42.67 -37.75 -9.49
N GLN A 251 -41.39 -37.94 -9.14
CA GLN A 251 -40.92 -39.10 -8.38
C GLN A 251 -41.54 -39.14 -6.98
N LEU A 252 -41.57 -37.99 -6.27
CA LEU A 252 -42.18 -37.89 -4.95
C LEU A 252 -43.68 -38.22 -4.97
N VAL A 253 -44.42 -37.76 -6.00
CA VAL A 253 -45.84 -38.11 -6.18
C VAL A 253 -46.01 -39.64 -6.28
N VAL A 254 -45.19 -40.30 -7.11
CA VAL A 254 -45.25 -41.76 -7.26
C VAL A 254 -44.83 -42.48 -5.98
N GLN A 255 -43.82 -41.99 -5.27
CA GLN A 255 -43.36 -42.59 -4.02
C GLN A 255 -44.45 -42.54 -2.94
N ILE A 256 -45.07 -41.38 -2.72
CA ILE A 256 -46.15 -41.23 -1.72
C ILE A 256 -47.37 -42.07 -2.11
N SER A 257 -47.67 -42.18 -3.40
CA SER A 257 -48.74 -43.07 -3.88
C SER A 257 -48.43 -44.55 -3.61
N ARG A 258 -47.16 -44.96 -3.58
CA ARG A 258 -46.76 -46.34 -3.26
C ARG A 258 -46.76 -46.61 -1.75
N GLU A 259 -46.32 -45.65 -0.94
CA GLU A 259 -46.25 -45.76 0.51
C GLU A 259 -47.64 -45.89 1.18
N ARG A 260 -48.69 -45.33 0.56
CA ARG A 260 -50.08 -45.47 1.03
C ARG A 260 -50.74 -46.82 0.69
N GLY A 261 -50.06 -47.73 0.00
CA GLY A 261 -50.56 -49.08 -0.27
C GLY A 261 -51.83 -49.13 -1.13
N THR A 262 -52.81 -49.96 -0.75
CA THR A 262 -54.10 -50.13 -1.46
C THR A 262 -55.08 -48.96 -1.28
N GLU A 263 -54.82 -48.05 -0.35
CA GLU A 263 -55.51 -46.75 -0.29
C GLU A 263 -54.84 -45.81 -1.30
N ALA A 264 -55.20 -46.01 -2.56
CA ALA A 264 -54.68 -45.24 -3.67
C ALA A 264 -54.78 -43.72 -3.41
N LEU A 265 -53.81 -42.97 -3.90
CA LEU A 265 -53.77 -41.52 -3.74
C LEU A 265 -54.93 -40.88 -4.52
N LYS A 266 -56.03 -40.58 -3.81
CA LYS A 266 -57.21 -39.90 -4.36
C LYS A 266 -57.03 -38.40 -4.20
N ILE A 267 -56.83 -37.69 -5.31
CA ILE A 267 -56.83 -36.22 -5.30
C ILE A 267 -58.14 -35.75 -5.93
N PRO A 268 -59.07 -35.16 -5.14
CA PRO A 268 -60.31 -34.63 -5.69
C PRO A 268 -60.04 -33.57 -6.78
N PRO A 269 -60.81 -33.57 -7.88
CA PRO A 269 -60.76 -32.50 -8.88
C PRO A 269 -60.96 -31.14 -8.18
N GLY A 270 -60.05 -30.19 -8.39
CA GLY A 270 -60.05 -28.88 -7.73
C GLY A 270 -59.17 -28.76 -6.48
N ALA A 271 -58.74 -29.88 -5.87
CA ALA A 271 -57.80 -29.89 -4.75
C ALA A 271 -56.34 -30.12 -5.18
N ILE A 272 -56.10 -30.38 -6.47
CA ILE A 272 -54.77 -30.72 -7.03
C ILE A 272 -53.72 -29.65 -6.72
N SER A 273 -54.02 -28.37 -6.97
CA SER A 273 -53.07 -27.28 -6.72
C SER A 273 -52.66 -27.20 -5.25
N PHE A 274 -53.63 -27.32 -4.33
CA PHE A 274 -53.37 -27.31 -2.89
C PHE A 274 -52.56 -28.53 -2.45
N TRP A 275 -52.85 -29.70 -3.01
CA TRP A 275 -52.11 -30.92 -2.70
C TRP A 275 -50.65 -30.83 -3.15
N VAL A 276 -50.39 -30.36 -4.38
CA VAL A 276 -49.02 -30.15 -4.88
C VAL A 276 -48.30 -29.05 -4.10
N GLU A 277 -49.00 -27.97 -3.73
CA GLU A 277 -48.43 -26.95 -2.84
C GLU A 277 -47.99 -27.54 -1.51
N ASN A 278 -48.84 -28.33 -0.84
CA ASN A 278 -48.48 -28.97 0.42
C ASN A 278 -47.29 -29.94 0.26
N LEU A 279 -47.27 -30.71 -0.84
CA LEU A 279 -46.14 -31.58 -1.19
C LEU A 279 -44.83 -30.79 -1.28
N VAL A 280 -44.84 -29.68 -2.02
CA VAL A 280 -43.67 -28.82 -2.22
C VAL A 280 -43.24 -28.17 -0.90
N GLN A 281 -44.18 -27.67 -0.11
CA GLN A 281 -43.88 -27.05 1.18
C GLN A 281 -43.22 -28.05 2.14
N THR A 282 -43.78 -29.25 2.26
CA THR A 282 -43.34 -30.26 3.23
C THR A 282 -41.99 -30.88 2.86
N HIS A 283 -41.81 -31.25 1.58
CA HIS A 283 -40.67 -32.07 1.13
C HIS A 283 -39.56 -31.28 0.42
N ILE A 284 -39.80 -30.04 0.00
CA ILE A 284 -38.81 -29.24 -0.73
C ILE A 284 -38.45 -27.94 0.00
N ILE A 285 -39.43 -27.20 0.55
CA ILE A 285 -39.18 -25.85 1.10
C ILE A 285 -38.85 -25.91 2.60
N HIS A 286 -39.65 -26.61 3.40
CA HIS A 286 -39.41 -26.74 4.83
C HIS A 286 -38.11 -27.50 5.07
N GLN A 287 -37.21 -26.97 5.92
CA GLN A 287 -35.91 -27.60 6.22
C GLN A 287 -35.14 -28.07 4.97
N TRP A 288 -35.23 -27.32 3.87
CA TRP A 288 -34.69 -27.70 2.57
C TRP A 288 -33.21 -28.10 2.63
N GLU A 289 -32.39 -27.43 3.45
CA GLU A 289 -30.95 -27.71 3.57
C GLU A 289 -30.67 -29.16 4.00
N ALA A 290 -31.53 -29.75 4.83
CA ALA A 290 -31.41 -31.13 5.30
C ALA A 290 -32.12 -32.15 4.39
N GLN A 291 -33.09 -31.70 3.59
CA GLN A 291 -33.92 -32.58 2.74
C GLN A 291 -33.47 -32.59 1.27
N ASP A 292 -32.51 -31.75 0.87
CA ASP A 292 -32.08 -31.60 -0.52
C ASP A 292 -31.20 -32.77 -1.00
N GLU A 293 -31.81 -33.94 -1.12
CA GLU A 293 -31.21 -35.16 -1.67
C GLU A 293 -32.04 -35.67 -2.87
N PRO A 294 -31.42 -35.96 -4.03
CA PRO A 294 -30.07 -35.51 -4.40
C PRO A 294 -29.98 -33.97 -4.43
N GLU A 295 -28.75 -33.46 -4.27
CA GLU A 295 -28.44 -32.03 -4.15
C GLU A 295 -28.81 -31.23 -5.40
N HIS A 296 -29.44 -30.07 -5.18
CA HIS A 296 -29.72 -29.09 -6.21
C HIS A 296 -29.82 -27.68 -5.63
N LEU A 297 -30.65 -27.49 -4.59
CA LEU A 297 -30.77 -26.22 -3.89
C LEU A 297 -29.46 -25.88 -3.16
N ARG A 298 -28.80 -26.87 -2.55
CA ARG A 298 -27.49 -26.68 -1.90
C ARG A 298 -26.43 -26.26 -2.92
N THR A 299 -26.43 -26.88 -4.09
CA THR A 299 -25.53 -26.50 -5.19
C THR A 299 -25.76 -25.05 -5.66
N ILE A 300 -27.02 -24.58 -5.70
CA ILE A 300 -27.33 -23.18 -6.02
C ILE A 300 -26.78 -22.27 -4.92
N ARG A 301 -27.05 -22.55 -3.63
CA ARG A 301 -26.51 -21.79 -2.49
C ARG A 301 -24.99 -21.70 -2.56
N ASP A 302 -24.33 -22.85 -2.67
CA ASP A 302 -22.88 -22.94 -2.59
C ASP A 302 -22.26 -22.17 -3.76
N ARG A 303 -22.88 -22.18 -4.94
CA ARG A 303 -22.44 -21.36 -6.08
C ARG A 303 -22.56 -19.86 -5.84
N LEU A 304 -23.63 -19.40 -5.19
CA LEU A 304 -23.81 -17.97 -4.86
C LEU A 304 -22.81 -17.49 -3.81
N LEU A 305 -22.39 -18.39 -2.90
CA LEU A 305 -21.50 -18.08 -1.79
C LEU A 305 -20.02 -18.43 -2.04
N ARG A 306 -19.72 -19.20 -3.09
CA ARG A 306 -18.37 -19.71 -3.40
C ARG A 306 -17.31 -18.61 -3.47
N ASN A 307 -17.64 -17.48 -4.07
CA ASN A 307 -16.72 -16.35 -4.21
C ASN A 307 -17.11 -15.24 -3.24
N GLU A 308 -16.51 -15.24 -2.05
CA GLU A 308 -16.76 -14.22 -1.02
C GLU A 308 -16.51 -12.78 -1.51
N GLN A 309 -15.67 -12.58 -2.53
CA GLN A 309 -15.42 -11.25 -3.08
C GLN A 309 -16.63 -10.70 -3.84
N ARG A 310 -17.50 -11.55 -4.40
CA ARG A 310 -18.66 -11.13 -5.21
C ARG A 310 -20.00 -11.49 -4.60
N ALA A 311 -20.03 -12.45 -3.68
CA ALA A 311 -21.25 -12.95 -3.03
C ALA A 311 -22.12 -11.80 -2.51
N GLY A 312 -21.51 -10.77 -1.90
CA GLY A 312 -22.23 -9.58 -1.41
C GLY A 312 -23.02 -8.85 -2.50
N LYS A 313 -22.42 -8.57 -3.65
CA LYS A 313 -23.12 -7.90 -4.77
C LYS A 313 -24.13 -8.81 -5.46
N ILE A 314 -23.82 -10.10 -5.64
CA ILE A 314 -24.75 -11.08 -6.24
C ILE A 314 -26.04 -11.17 -5.39
N LEU A 315 -25.89 -11.35 -4.08
CA LEU A 315 -27.01 -11.39 -3.15
C LEU A 315 -27.74 -10.04 -3.09
N GLY A 316 -27.03 -8.92 -3.19
CA GLY A 316 -27.63 -7.58 -3.28
C GLY A 316 -28.50 -7.40 -4.54
N ILE A 317 -28.03 -7.84 -5.71
CA ILE A 317 -28.79 -7.83 -6.95
C ILE A 317 -30.02 -8.74 -6.82
N TYR A 318 -29.84 -9.95 -6.31
CA TYR A 318 -30.95 -10.86 -6.09
C TYR A 318 -32.00 -10.32 -5.09
N GLN A 319 -31.56 -9.61 -4.04
CA GLN A 319 -32.46 -8.91 -3.11
C GLN A 319 -33.32 -7.85 -3.83
N GLN A 320 -32.76 -7.14 -4.81
CA GLN A 320 -33.50 -6.17 -5.63
C GLN A 320 -34.53 -6.86 -6.54
N ILE A 321 -34.18 -8.02 -7.13
CA ILE A 321 -35.12 -8.84 -7.91
C ILE A 321 -36.30 -9.29 -7.03
N LEU A 322 -36.04 -9.73 -5.79
CA LEU A 322 -37.09 -10.10 -4.84
C LEU A 322 -38.02 -8.93 -4.49
N LYS A 323 -37.50 -7.70 -4.46
CA LYS A 323 -38.28 -6.47 -4.26
C LYS A 323 -39.00 -5.98 -5.54
N HIS A 324 -38.96 -6.76 -6.63
CA HIS A 324 -39.61 -6.46 -7.90
C HIS A 324 -39.07 -5.20 -8.59
N TYR A 325 -37.84 -4.79 -8.28
CA TYR A 325 -37.17 -3.75 -9.04
C TYR A 325 -36.80 -4.28 -10.44
N PRO A 326 -37.05 -3.52 -11.51
CA PRO A 326 -36.64 -3.92 -12.85
C PRO A 326 -35.11 -3.86 -12.95
N ILE A 327 -34.47 -5.02 -13.08
CA ILE A 327 -33.04 -5.13 -13.33
C ILE A 327 -32.85 -5.58 -14.77
N GLU A 328 -32.22 -4.73 -15.57
CA GLU A 328 -31.83 -5.07 -16.93
C GLU A 328 -30.66 -6.04 -16.90
N ALA A 329 -30.76 -7.10 -17.69
CA ALA A 329 -29.69 -8.08 -17.82
C ALA A 329 -28.53 -7.45 -18.59
N ASP A 330 -27.37 -7.36 -17.93
CA ASP A 330 -26.12 -6.89 -18.51
C ASP A 330 -25.08 -8.04 -18.57
N ASP A 331 -23.95 -7.79 -19.22
CA ASP A 331 -22.83 -8.74 -19.33
C ASP A 331 -21.85 -8.64 -18.15
N SER A 332 -22.28 -8.11 -17.00
CA SER A 332 -21.46 -8.10 -15.79
C SER A 332 -21.25 -9.51 -15.26
N ARG A 333 -20.10 -9.75 -14.62
CA ARG A 333 -19.78 -11.07 -14.04
C ARG A 333 -20.82 -11.48 -12.99
N GLU A 334 -21.35 -10.54 -12.23
CA GLU A 334 -22.35 -10.86 -11.20
C GLU A 334 -23.69 -11.30 -11.80
N HIS A 335 -24.15 -10.68 -12.90
CA HIS A 335 -25.36 -11.12 -13.61
C HIS A 335 -25.16 -12.49 -14.27
N ILE A 336 -23.98 -12.71 -14.87
CA ILE A 336 -23.62 -14.00 -15.47
C ILE A 336 -23.60 -15.10 -14.40
N GLU A 337 -22.94 -14.89 -13.27
CA GLU A 337 -22.90 -15.86 -12.17
C GLU A 337 -24.30 -16.16 -11.63
N LEU A 338 -25.14 -15.14 -11.49
CA LEU A 338 -26.54 -15.29 -11.06
C LEU A 338 -27.37 -16.10 -12.07
N LEU A 339 -27.21 -15.86 -13.38
CA LEU A 339 -27.86 -16.64 -14.45
C LEU A 339 -27.36 -18.10 -14.48
N LEU A 340 -26.05 -18.32 -14.37
CA LEU A 340 -25.45 -19.65 -14.38
C LEU A 340 -25.80 -20.46 -13.13
N SER A 341 -26.07 -19.82 -11.99
CA SER A 341 -26.66 -20.48 -10.81
C SER A 341 -28.00 -21.14 -11.14
N GLY A 342 -28.71 -20.65 -12.15
CA GLY A 342 -30.03 -21.12 -12.51
C GLY A 342 -31.14 -20.60 -11.59
N LEU A 343 -30.81 -19.80 -10.58
CA LEU A 343 -31.77 -19.15 -9.68
C LEU A 343 -32.67 -18.15 -10.42
N VAL A 344 -32.08 -17.42 -11.36
CA VAL A 344 -32.77 -16.42 -12.18
C VAL A 344 -32.74 -16.81 -13.66
N VAL A 345 -33.63 -16.21 -14.42
CA VAL A 345 -33.71 -16.34 -15.88
C VAL A 345 -33.86 -14.95 -16.50
N LYS A 346 -33.31 -14.78 -17.70
CA LYS A 346 -33.52 -13.60 -18.53
C LYS A 346 -34.87 -13.75 -19.26
N GLN A 347 -35.84 -12.89 -18.95
CA GLN A 347 -37.13 -12.80 -19.65
C GLN A 347 -37.21 -11.45 -20.36
N GLY A 348 -37.08 -11.46 -21.68
CA GLY A 348 -36.80 -10.24 -22.45
C GLY A 348 -35.44 -9.68 -22.01
N ASP A 349 -35.37 -8.38 -21.68
CA ASP A 349 -34.15 -7.76 -21.16
C ASP A 349 -34.07 -7.70 -19.64
N ARG A 350 -34.96 -8.40 -18.90
CA ARG A 350 -35.03 -8.32 -17.44
C ARG A 350 -34.69 -9.64 -16.76
N LEU A 351 -34.04 -9.55 -15.58
CA LEU A 351 -33.79 -10.69 -14.71
C LEU A 351 -34.98 -10.96 -13.78
N GLN A 352 -35.39 -12.22 -13.69
CA GLN A 352 -36.47 -12.66 -12.80
C GLN A 352 -36.15 -13.99 -12.14
N VAL A 353 -36.71 -14.22 -10.93
CA VAL A 353 -36.58 -15.52 -10.25
C VAL A 353 -37.24 -16.60 -11.11
N LYS A 354 -36.51 -17.69 -11.37
CA LYS A 354 -36.89 -18.69 -12.37
C LYS A 354 -38.18 -19.44 -12.04
N ASN A 355 -38.45 -19.69 -10.75
CA ASN A 355 -39.67 -20.39 -10.34
C ASN A 355 -40.09 -20.07 -8.88
N PRO A 356 -41.33 -20.41 -8.48
CA PRO A 356 -41.82 -20.23 -7.12
C PRO A 356 -41.01 -20.96 -6.03
N ILE A 357 -40.53 -22.18 -6.27
CA ILE A 357 -39.72 -22.94 -5.29
C ILE A 357 -38.48 -22.15 -4.91
N TYR A 358 -37.74 -21.64 -5.88
CA TYR A 358 -36.54 -20.84 -5.64
C TYR A 358 -36.83 -19.55 -4.88
N ARG A 359 -37.94 -18.88 -5.19
CA ARG A 359 -38.37 -17.69 -4.46
C ARG A 359 -38.67 -17.99 -2.99
N ALA A 360 -39.28 -19.15 -2.71
CA ALA A 360 -39.62 -19.56 -1.35
C ALA A 360 -38.38 -20.01 -0.56
N VAL A 361 -37.47 -20.75 -1.19
CA VAL A 361 -36.23 -21.23 -0.58
C VAL A 361 -35.25 -20.07 -0.34
N PHE A 362 -34.92 -19.34 -1.39
CA PHE A 362 -34.03 -18.17 -1.35
C PHE A 362 -34.88 -16.90 -1.21
N HIS A 363 -35.64 -16.83 -0.13
CA HIS A 363 -36.49 -15.68 0.20
C HIS A 363 -35.68 -14.54 0.83
N ARG A 364 -36.35 -13.41 1.06
CA ARG A 364 -35.71 -12.17 1.53
C ARG A 364 -34.93 -12.35 2.84
N GLU A 365 -35.51 -12.99 3.84
CA GLU A 365 -34.88 -13.19 5.14
C GLU A 365 -33.63 -14.07 5.04
N TRP A 366 -33.68 -15.12 4.20
CA TRP A 366 -32.49 -15.93 3.91
C TRP A 366 -31.36 -15.08 3.31
N VAL A 367 -31.66 -14.22 2.32
CA VAL A 367 -30.66 -13.33 1.71
C VAL A 367 -30.10 -12.34 2.71
N GLU A 368 -30.95 -11.74 3.55
CA GLU A 368 -30.55 -10.82 4.62
C GLU A 368 -29.62 -11.52 5.62
N LYS A 369 -29.94 -12.75 6.04
CA LYS A 369 -29.09 -13.56 6.92
C LYS A 369 -27.71 -13.85 6.30
N GLN A 370 -27.65 -14.21 5.01
CA GLN A 370 -26.37 -14.46 4.34
C GLN A 370 -25.54 -13.18 4.19
N LEU A 371 -26.17 -12.08 3.81
CA LEU A 371 -25.50 -10.77 3.75
C LEU A 371 -24.98 -10.33 5.12
N ALA A 372 -25.76 -10.57 6.18
CA ALA A 372 -25.34 -10.24 7.55
C ALA A 372 -24.14 -11.07 8.03
N ALA A 373 -24.06 -12.34 7.60
CA ALA A 373 -22.92 -13.23 7.89
C ALA A 373 -21.65 -12.83 7.11
N LEU A 374 -21.79 -12.32 5.90
CA LEU A 374 -20.65 -11.88 5.08
C LEU A 374 -20.03 -10.58 5.60
N ARG A 375 -20.86 -9.63 6.05
CA ARG A 375 -20.45 -8.26 6.39
C ARG A 375 -20.02 -8.14 7.86
N PRO A 376 -18.81 -7.63 8.18
CA PRO A 376 -18.41 -7.37 9.56
C PRO A 376 -19.16 -6.20 10.21
N TYR A 377 -19.81 -5.35 9.41
CA TYR A 377 -20.56 -4.16 9.84
C TYR A 377 -22.07 -4.27 9.59
N SER A 378 -22.61 -5.49 9.48
CA SER A 378 -24.02 -5.74 9.17
C SER A 378 -25.00 -5.00 10.09
N GLN A 379 -24.79 -5.10 11.41
CA GLN A 379 -25.67 -4.48 12.41
C GLN A 379 -25.70 -2.94 12.28
N SER A 380 -24.54 -2.32 12.10
CA SER A 380 -24.41 -0.87 11.95
C SER A 380 -25.07 -0.38 10.65
N LEU A 381 -24.88 -1.12 9.56
CA LEU A 381 -25.51 -0.83 8.26
C LEU A 381 -27.03 -0.94 8.34
N GLU A 382 -27.57 -2.01 8.94
CA GLU A 382 -29.00 -2.22 9.10
C GLU A 382 -29.64 -1.13 9.96
N ALA A 383 -28.99 -0.76 11.07
CA ALA A 383 -29.46 0.33 11.93
C ALA A 383 -29.45 1.69 11.19
N TRP A 384 -28.42 1.96 10.38
CA TRP A 384 -28.35 3.18 9.57
C TRP A 384 -29.43 3.23 8.48
N LEU A 385 -29.70 2.10 7.83
CA LEU A 385 -30.78 1.98 6.85
C LEU A 385 -32.17 2.12 7.50
N ALA A 386 -32.37 1.56 8.69
CA ALA A 386 -33.62 1.68 9.45
C ALA A 386 -33.92 3.14 9.85
N ALA A 387 -32.87 3.95 10.04
CA ALA A 387 -32.97 5.39 10.29
C ALA A 387 -33.01 6.24 9.01
N ASP A 388 -33.38 5.65 7.87
CA ASP A 388 -33.39 6.29 6.55
C ASP A 388 -32.09 7.05 6.20
N ARG A 389 -30.95 6.48 6.62
CA ARG A 389 -29.60 7.00 6.38
C ARG A 389 -29.28 8.33 7.06
N GLN A 390 -30.06 8.73 8.07
CA GLN A 390 -29.88 10.01 8.80
C GLN A 390 -29.11 9.85 10.12
N ASP A 391 -29.11 8.67 10.74
CA ASP A 391 -28.47 8.46 12.05
C ASP A 391 -26.95 8.25 11.91
N GLU A 392 -26.20 9.34 11.96
CA GLU A 392 -24.73 9.36 11.93
C GLU A 392 -24.08 8.60 13.10
N SER A 393 -24.82 8.32 14.19
CA SER A 393 -24.30 7.54 15.32
C SER A 393 -24.07 6.07 14.95
N ARG A 394 -24.65 5.60 13.85
CA ARG A 394 -24.51 4.22 13.36
C ARG A 394 -23.36 4.04 12.38
N LEU A 395 -22.74 5.14 11.95
CA LEU A 395 -21.59 5.10 11.04
C LEU A 395 -20.34 4.57 11.75
N LEU A 396 -19.49 3.89 10.99
CA LEU A 396 -18.24 3.32 11.51
C LEU A 396 -17.19 4.41 11.73
N ARG A 397 -16.33 4.22 12.74
CA ARG A 397 -15.27 5.16 13.13
C ARG A 397 -14.00 4.42 13.52
N GLY A 398 -12.85 5.08 13.42
CA GLY A 398 -11.57 4.58 13.90
C GLY A 398 -11.24 3.17 13.39
N GLN A 399 -10.97 2.23 14.32
CA GLN A 399 -10.55 0.86 13.95
C GLN A 399 -11.65 0.08 13.22
N ALA A 400 -12.92 0.21 13.63
CA ALA A 400 -14.02 -0.50 12.98
C ALA A 400 -14.19 -0.08 11.51
N LEU A 401 -13.97 1.20 11.20
CA LEU A 401 -13.96 1.69 9.82
C LEU A 401 -12.76 1.13 9.03
N LYS A 402 -11.57 1.11 9.63
CA LYS A 402 -10.36 0.55 8.99
C LYS A 402 -10.52 -0.95 8.69
N ASP A 403 -11.06 -1.72 9.63
CA ASP A 403 -11.32 -3.15 9.44
C ASP A 403 -12.35 -3.38 8.34
N ALA A 404 -13.41 -2.56 8.30
CA ALA A 404 -14.42 -2.61 7.24
C ALA A 404 -13.85 -2.23 5.86
N GLN A 405 -13.00 -1.21 5.79
CA GLN A 405 -12.31 -0.81 4.56
C GLN A 405 -11.37 -1.91 4.08
N HIS A 406 -10.55 -2.48 4.96
CA HIS A 406 -9.68 -3.60 4.62
C HIS A 406 -10.48 -4.81 4.13
N TRP A 407 -11.57 -5.17 4.80
CA TRP A 407 -12.46 -6.24 4.36
C TRP A 407 -13.10 -5.95 2.99
N SER A 408 -13.38 -4.67 2.67
CA SER A 408 -13.96 -4.27 1.38
C SER A 408 -12.97 -4.31 0.22
N GLN A 409 -11.66 -4.32 0.47
CA GLN A 409 -10.64 -4.27 -0.58
C GLN A 409 -10.73 -5.51 -1.48
N GLY A 410 -10.76 -5.28 -2.79
CA GLY A 410 -10.88 -6.35 -3.79
C GLY A 410 -12.27 -7.02 -3.85
N LYS A 411 -13.25 -6.56 -3.05
CA LYS A 411 -14.63 -7.07 -3.08
C LYS A 411 -15.54 -6.19 -3.93
N SER A 412 -16.43 -6.84 -4.67
CA SER A 412 -17.54 -6.23 -5.40
C SER A 412 -18.73 -6.16 -4.44
N LEU A 413 -19.00 -4.96 -3.91
CA LEU A 413 -20.06 -4.73 -2.93
C LEU A 413 -21.33 -4.16 -3.57
N SER A 414 -22.45 -4.15 -2.84
CA SER A 414 -23.67 -3.50 -3.31
C SER A 414 -23.53 -1.97 -3.24
N ALA A 415 -24.35 -1.24 -4.00
CA ALA A 415 -24.36 0.22 -3.97
C ALA A 415 -24.60 0.79 -2.55
N ILE A 416 -25.39 0.09 -1.75
CA ILE A 416 -25.70 0.47 -0.37
C ILE A 416 -24.45 0.34 0.53
N ASP A 417 -23.65 -0.70 0.35
CA ASP A 417 -22.41 -0.89 1.11
C ASP A 417 -21.41 0.24 0.80
N TYR A 418 -21.26 0.61 -0.48
CA TYR A 418 -20.40 1.74 -0.86
C TYR A 418 -20.90 3.06 -0.27
N GLN A 419 -22.21 3.31 -0.28
CA GLN A 419 -22.79 4.51 0.34
C GLN A 419 -22.53 4.57 1.84
N PHE A 420 -22.68 3.45 2.55
CA PHE A 420 -22.44 3.38 3.99
C PHE A 420 -20.97 3.57 4.36
N LEU A 421 -20.05 2.93 3.62
CA LEU A 421 -18.61 3.09 3.85
C LEU A 421 -18.14 4.52 3.53
N ALA A 422 -18.65 5.11 2.45
CA ALA A 422 -18.35 6.49 2.09
C ALA A 422 -18.89 7.48 3.14
N ALA A 423 -20.13 7.30 3.60
CA ALA A 423 -20.70 8.11 4.68
C ALA A 423 -19.90 7.96 5.98
N SER A 424 -19.49 6.73 6.32
CA SER A 424 -18.66 6.48 7.50
C SER A 424 -17.28 7.12 7.41
N GLN A 425 -16.66 7.09 6.24
CA GLN A 425 -15.37 7.74 6.00
C GLN A 425 -15.47 9.27 6.09
N GLU A 426 -16.51 9.86 5.52
CA GLU A 426 -16.75 11.29 5.60
C GLU A 426 -16.96 11.73 7.05
N PHE A 427 -17.78 10.98 7.79
CA PHE A 427 -18.05 11.26 9.18
C PHE A 427 -16.80 11.14 10.07
N ASP A 428 -16.01 10.07 9.92
CA ASP A 428 -14.76 9.86 10.67
C ASP A 428 -13.74 10.98 10.37
N ARG A 429 -13.68 11.45 9.11
CA ARG A 429 -12.85 12.60 8.73
C ARG A 429 -13.29 13.87 9.46
N GLN A 430 -14.59 14.17 9.46
CA GLN A 430 -15.13 15.35 10.15
C GLN A 430 -14.92 15.28 11.67
N GLU A 431 -15.05 14.11 12.27
CA GLU A 431 -14.77 13.91 13.69
C GLU A 431 -13.27 14.10 14.00
N MET A 432 -12.38 13.58 13.14
CA MET A 432 -10.94 13.79 13.28
C MET A 432 -10.54 15.27 13.13
N GLU A 433 -11.15 15.99 12.19
CA GLU A 433 -10.94 17.43 12.03
C GLU A 433 -11.40 18.20 13.28
N ARG A 434 -12.61 17.92 13.79
CA ARG A 434 -13.13 18.55 15.02
C ARG A 434 -12.28 18.25 16.24
N THR A 435 -11.78 17.02 16.38
CA THR A 435 -10.90 16.65 17.50
C THR A 435 -9.53 17.33 17.40
N LEU A 436 -8.98 17.48 16.18
CA LEU A 436 -7.74 18.22 15.94
C LEU A 436 -7.92 19.72 16.22
N GLU A 437 -9.03 20.32 15.80
CA GLU A 437 -9.37 21.71 16.11
C GLU A 437 -9.52 21.93 17.61
N ALA A 438 -10.22 21.04 18.31
CA ALA A 438 -10.35 21.08 19.76
C ALA A 438 -8.98 20.92 20.46
N ALA A 439 -8.11 20.04 19.96
CA ALA A 439 -6.75 19.86 20.47
C ALA A 439 -5.89 21.11 20.26
N ARG A 440 -5.94 21.72 19.07
CA ARG A 440 -5.27 23.00 18.76
C ARG A 440 -5.80 24.14 19.62
N ALA A 441 -7.11 24.24 19.80
CA ALA A 441 -7.73 25.23 20.67
C ALA A 441 -7.27 25.06 22.13
N LYS A 442 -7.18 23.81 22.61
CA LYS A 442 -6.66 23.50 23.95
C LYS A 442 -5.17 23.84 24.08
N GLU A 443 -4.36 23.57 23.06
CA GLU A 443 -2.94 23.92 23.03
C GLU A 443 -2.75 25.45 23.04
N MET A 444 -3.48 26.17 22.19
CA MET A 444 -3.45 27.64 22.16
C MET A 444 -3.92 28.24 23.48
N ALA A 445 -4.99 27.72 24.07
CA ALA A 445 -5.43 28.13 25.42
C ALA A 445 -4.36 27.85 26.48
N GLY A 446 -3.64 26.73 26.37
CA GLY A 446 -2.49 26.40 27.23
C GLY A 446 -1.32 27.38 27.07
N ARG A 447 -0.98 27.76 25.82
CA ARG A 447 0.05 28.77 25.52
C ARG A 447 -0.33 30.16 26.03
N LEU A 448 -1.58 30.59 25.80
CA LEU A 448 -2.10 31.84 26.32
C LEU A 448 -2.05 31.88 27.86
N ALA A 449 -2.39 30.77 28.52
CA ALA A 449 -2.33 30.67 29.98
C ALA A 449 -0.88 30.72 30.50
N SER A 450 0.08 30.12 29.81
CA SER A 450 1.50 30.17 30.20
C SER A 450 2.10 31.56 29.96
N GLU A 451 1.75 32.23 28.86
CA GLU A 451 2.12 33.62 28.60
C GLU A 451 1.55 34.57 29.64
N GLN A 452 0.27 34.44 29.99
CA GLN A 452 -0.34 35.24 31.07
C GLN A 452 0.38 35.04 32.41
N ARG A 453 0.79 33.80 32.74
CA ARG A 453 1.59 33.51 33.94
C ARG A 453 2.95 34.20 33.87
N ARG A 454 3.62 34.16 32.72
CA ARG A 454 4.94 34.80 32.51
C ARG A 454 4.85 36.32 32.62
N LEU A 455 3.84 36.94 32.00
CA LEU A 455 3.59 38.38 32.13
C LEU A 455 3.29 38.78 33.58
N LYS A 456 2.53 37.96 34.32
CA LYS A 456 2.25 38.21 35.74
C LYS A 456 3.53 38.10 36.59
N GLN A 457 4.36 37.09 36.35
CA GLN A 457 5.68 36.97 37.00
C GLN A 457 6.60 38.15 36.65
N GLN A 458 6.65 38.56 35.38
CA GLN A 458 7.46 39.68 34.93
C GLN A 458 7.03 41.01 35.56
N LYS A 459 5.71 41.23 35.72
CA LYS A 459 5.19 42.38 36.46
C LYS A 459 5.64 42.34 37.92
N GLN A 460 5.53 41.19 38.59
CA GLN A 460 5.98 41.03 39.98
C GLN A 460 7.49 41.26 40.12
N THR A 461 8.32 40.70 39.24
CA THR A 461 9.77 40.91 39.27
C THR A 461 10.14 42.37 39.00
N ASN A 462 9.47 43.03 38.05
CA ASN A 462 9.72 44.45 37.75
C ASN A 462 9.32 45.36 38.92
N THR A 463 8.23 45.07 39.63
CA THR A 463 7.87 45.82 40.85
C THR A 463 8.93 45.68 41.94
N VAL A 464 9.43 44.45 42.18
CA VAL A 464 10.52 44.22 43.14
C VAL A 464 11.81 44.94 42.73
N LEU A 465 12.18 44.88 41.45
CA LEU A 465 13.36 45.57 40.92
C LEU A 465 13.24 47.09 41.05
N SER A 466 12.05 47.66 40.81
CA SER A 466 11.80 49.10 40.94
C SER A 466 11.93 49.60 42.40
N LEU A 467 11.49 48.81 43.38
CA LEU A 467 11.64 49.13 44.80
C LEU A 467 13.11 49.10 45.24
N LEU A 468 13.91 48.16 44.71
CA LEU A 468 15.36 48.10 44.96
C LEU A 468 16.10 49.31 44.34
N LEU A 469 15.71 49.76 43.15
CA LEU A 469 16.30 50.91 42.46
C LEU A 469 16.09 52.23 43.21
N VAL A 470 14.91 52.46 43.81
CA VAL A 470 14.64 53.64 44.65
C VAL A 470 15.53 53.67 45.90
N GLY A 471 15.84 52.50 46.47
CA GLY A 471 16.74 52.37 47.62
C GLY A 471 18.21 52.67 47.29
N VAL A 472 18.65 52.40 46.05
CA VAL A 472 20.03 52.69 45.59
C VAL A 472 20.21 54.18 45.27
N THR A 473 19.20 54.84 44.69
CA THR A 473 19.29 56.28 44.33
C THR A 473 19.38 57.20 45.55
N LEU A 474 18.68 56.87 46.66
CA LEU A 474 18.73 57.68 47.88
C LEU A 474 20.08 57.59 48.61
N LYS A 475 20.75 56.43 48.56
CA LYS A 475 22.09 56.26 49.13
C LYS A 475 23.17 56.93 48.28
N PHE A 476 23.02 56.92 46.96
CA PHE A 476 23.96 57.57 46.04
C PHE A 476 23.95 59.10 46.19
N GLY A 477 22.77 59.71 46.37
CA GLY A 477 22.66 61.17 46.60
C GLY A 477 23.32 61.65 47.89
N PHE A 478 23.22 60.89 48.98
CA PHE A 478 23.87 61.22 50.26
C PHE A 478 25.40 61.10 50.18
N PHE A 479 25.91 60.08 49.51
CA PHE A 479 27.35 59.91 49.28
C PHE A 479 27.94 60.99 48.36
N LEU A 480 27.20 61.44 47.34
CA LEU A 480 27.64 62.48 46.41
C LEU A 480 27.80 63.86 47.10
N TRP A 481 26.93 64.18 48.07
CA TRP A 481 27.02 65.43 48.83
C TRP A 481 28.23 65.46 49.80
N LEU A 482 28.51 64.35 50.50
CA LEU A 482 29.72 64.22 51.33
C LEU A 482 31.01 64.30 50.48
N TRP A 483 30.98 63.76 49.27
CA TRP A 483 32.13 63.79 48.35
C TRP A 483 32.42 65.21 47.82
N LEU A 484 31.39 65.98 47.42
CA LEU A 484 31.58 67.34 46.89
C LEU A 484 32.14 68.32 47.94
N SER A 485 31.70 68.21 49.20
CA SER A 485 32.15 69.09 50.27
C SER A 485 33.62 68.85 50.68
N THR A 486 34.09 67.60 50.64
CA THR A 486 35.49 67.24 50.97
C THR A 486 36.47 67.61 49.85
N VAL A 487 36.07 67.47 48.58
CA VAL A 487 36.89 67.88 47.42
C VAL A 487 37.20 69.39 47.42
N SER A 488 36.26 70.24 47.85
CA SER A 488 36.49 71.69 47.90
C SER A 488 37.55 72.09 48.93
N GLN A 489 37.67 71.37 50.05
CA GLN A 489 38.67 71.68 51.08
C GLN A 489 40.07 71.21 50.67
N TYR A 490 40.16 70.05 50.01
CA TYR A 490 41.40 69.52 49.45
C TYR A 490 42.06 70.50 48.46
N ARG A 491 41.26 71.11 47.56
CA ARG A 491 41.76 72.03 46.51
C ARG A 491 42.48 73.27 47.05
N LYS A 492 42.03 73.84 48.18
CA LYS A 492 42.64 75.05 48.76
C LYS A 492 43.99 74.78 49.43
N ALA A 493 44.21 73.57 49.93
CA ALA A 493 45.46 73.19 50.58
C ALA A 493 46.59 72.99 49.56
N VAL A 494 46.31 72.28 48.45
CA VAL A 494 47.32 71.92 47.44
C VAL A 494 47.84 73.14 46.67
N ALA A 495 47.00 74.15 46.40
CA ALA A 495 47.44 75.36 45.68
C ALA A 495 48.50 76.17 46.47
N ASN A 496 48.35 76.27 47.79
CA ASN A 496 49.32 76.95 48.65
C ASN A 496 50.64 76.16 48.76
N GLU A 497 50.60 74.83 48.69
CA GLU A 497 51.76 73.94 48.74
C GLU A 497 52.63 74.08 47.48
N VAL A 498 52.01 74.03 46.28
CA VAL A 498 52.74 74.14 45.00
C VAL A 498 53.49 75.47 44.88
N GLN A 499 52.89 76.58 45.29
CA GLN A 499 53.53 77.90 45.24
C GLN A 499 54.78 77.99 46.13
N ALA A 500 54.78 77.32 47.29
CA ALA A 500 55.94 77.28 48.18
C ALA A 500 57.09 76.44 47.57
N ILE A 501 56.77 75.35 46.87
CA ILE A 501 57.76 74.46 46.24
C ILE A 501 58.43 75.11 45.02
N THR A 502 57.69 75.86 44.19
CA THR A 502 58.27 76.52 43.01
C THR A 502 59.29 77.60 43.41
N GLN A 503 58.99 78.39 44.43
CA GLN A 503 59.92 79.42 44.94
C GLN A 503 61.20 78.80 45.53
N THR A 504 61.11 77.63 46.16
CA THR A 504 62.28 76.94 46.71
C THR A 504 63.12 76.26 45.62
N ALA A 505 62.50 75.68 44.60
CA ALA A 505 63.19 75.06 43.47
C ALA A 505 63.96 76.08 42.61
N GLU A 506 63.41 77.28 42.38
CA GLU A 506 64.12 78.35 41.67
C GLU A 506 65.40 78.79 42.40
N ILE A 507 65.34 78.96 43.72
CA ILE A 507 66.50 79.33 44.55
C ILE A 507 67.57 78.23 44.54
N ALA A 508 67.19 76.95 44.55
CA ALA A 508 68.12 75.81 44.53
C ALA A 508 68.75 75.55 43.14
N SER A 509 68.06 75.91 42.05
CA SER A 509 68.52 75.69 40.67
C SER A 509 69.71 76.57 40.24
N ALA A 510 70.02 77.62 41.00
CA ALA A 510 71.12 78.55 40.70
C ALA A 510 72.52 77.99 41.01
N SER A 511 72.63 76.85 41.72
CA SER A 511 73.92 76.34 42.21
C SER A 511 74.40 75.01 41.58
N SER A 512 73.53 74.12 41.06
CA SER A 512 73.83 73.01 40.09
C SER A 512 72.62 72.08 39.86
N PRO A 513 72.24 71.68 38.63
CA PRO A 513 71.12 70.77 38.42
C PRO A 513 71.51 69.29 38.61
N THR A 514 70.72 68.56 39.40
CA THR A 514 70.79 67.09 39.58
C THR A 514 69.43 66.45 39.28
N LEU A 515 69.37 65.12 39.10
CA LEU A 515 68.11 64.40 38.88
C LEU A 515 67.08 64.70 39.99
N ASP A 516 67.53 64.95 41.21
CA ASP A 516 66.67 65.34 42.34
C ASP A 516 65.95 66.68 42.11
N THR A 517 66.61 67.66 41.46
CA THR A 517 65.98 68.95 41.14
C THR A 517 64.96 68.83 39.99
N LEU A 518 65.16 67.88 39.06
CA LEU A 518 64.14 67.53 38.07
C LEU A 518 62.97 66.77 38.72
N MET A 519 63.24 65.88 39.68
CA MET A 519 62.19 65.16 40.41
C MET A 519 61.34 66.08 41.30
N THR A 520 61.93 67.09 41.96
CA THR A 520 61.16 68.05 42.76
C THR A 520 60.29 68.96 41.89
N LEU A 521 60.77 69.36 40.71
CA LEU A 521 59.98 70.10 39.71
C LEU A 521 58.90 69.22 39.05
N LEU A 522 59.19 67.96 38.73
CA LEU A 522 58.20 66.98 38.27
C LEU A 522 57.09 66.80 39.30
N TRP A 523 57.46 66.76 40.58
CA TRP A 523 56.48 66.62 41.66
C TRP A 523 55.59 67.86 41.80
N ALA A 524 56.16 69.07 41.65
CA ALA A 524 55.39 70.32 41.61
C ALA A 524 54.42 70.38 40.40
N GLU A 525 54.89 69.97 39.21
CA GLU A 525 54.08 69.94 37.99
C GLU A 525 53.00 68.85 38.03
N GLN A 526 53.31 67.69 38.59
CA GLN A 526 52.34 66.62 38.80
C GLN A 526 51.25 67.02 39.79
N ARG A 527 51.61 67.71 40.89
CA ARG A 527 50.62 68.28 41.82
C ARG A 527 49.74 69.35 41.17
N LEU A 528 50.32 70.15 40.28
CA LEU A 528 49.56 71.16 39.54
C LEU A 528 48.62 70.53 38.50
N GLN A 529 49.05 69.47 37.80
CA GLN A 529 48.19 68.69 36.90
C GLN A 529 47.06 67.95 37.64
N GLU A 530 47.32 67.45 38.85
CA GLU A 530 46.25 66.90 39.71
C GLU A 530 45.18 67.97 40.02
N LEU A 531 45.59 69.22 40.23
CA LEU A 531 44.64 70.33 40.41
C LEU A 531 43.94 70.76 39.11
N SER A 532 44.67 70.88 37.99
CA SER A 532 44.10 71.33 36.72
C SER A 532 43.07 70.33 36.16
N ASN A 533 43.33 69.04 36.32
CA ASN A 533 42.36 67.98 35.98
C ASN A 533 41.12 68.00 36.88
N THR A 534 41.18 68.64 38.06
CA THR A 534 40.01 68.88 38.91
C THR A 534 39.25 70.18 38.60
N GLY A 535 39.69 70.94 37.58
CA GLY A 535 38.89 71.92 36.87
C GLY A 535 38.91 73.36 37.42
N ASN A 536 39.94 73.76 38.18
CA ASN A 536 40.18 75.16 38.56
C ASN A 536 41.65 75.37 39.00
N ALA A 537 42.60 75.24 38.08
CA ALA A 537 43.98 75.65 38.31
C ALA A 537 44.14 77.16 38.06
N ASP A 538 44.84 77.86 38.96
CA ASP A 538 45.16 79.28 38.81
C ASP A 538 46.21 79.45 37.68
N PRO A 539 45.85 80.04 36.53
CA PRO A 539 46.67 80.02 35.32
C PRO A 539 48.03 80.72 35.50
N ASN A 540 48.17 81.59 36.51
CA ASN A 540 49.42 82.28 36.80
C ASN A 540 50.49 81.35 37.40
N LEU A 541 50.07 80.28 38.08
CA LEU A 541 50.98 79.30 38.69
C LEU A 541 51.54 78.31 37.65
N GLN A 542 50.74 77.93 36.65
CA GLN A 542 51.11 77.02 35.57
C GLN A 542 52.30 77.56 34.75
N GLN A 543 52.24 78.85 34.41
CA GLN A 543 53.28 79.49 33.60
C GLN A 543 54.66 79.53 34.29
N GLN A 544 54.71 79.54 35.63
CA GLN A 544 55.97 79.53 36.38
C GLN A 544 56.64 78.15 36.36
N VAL A 545 55.86 77.07 36.43
CA VAL A 545 56.37 75.69 36.44
C VAL A 545 56.92 75.28 35.06
N ASP A 546 56.17 75.56 33.99
CA ASP A 546 56.54 75.15 32.62
C ASP A 546 57.88 75.76 32.17
N ALA A 547 58.16 77.00 32.57
CA ALA A 547 59.42 77.70 32.25
C ALA A 547 60.64 77.03 32.91
N ALA A 548 60.47 76.42 34.07
CA ALA A 548 61.53 75.70 34.77
C ALA A 548 61.79 74.30 34.17
N PHE A 549 60.76 73.61 33.69
CA PHE A 549 60.84 72.23 33.18
C PHE A 549 61.57 72.10 31.84
N GLN A 550 61.29 73.00 30.87
CA GLN A 550 61.94 72.97 29.55
C GLN A 550 63.46 73.08 29.60
N LYS A 551 64.01 73.67 30.66
CA LYS A 551 65.45 73.88 30.80
C LYS A 551 66.22 72.59 31.10
N ILE A 552 65.57 71.52 31.58
CA ILE A 552 66.26 70.33 32.12
C ILE A 552 66.06 69.06 31.26
N VAL A 553 64.90 68.89 30.60
CA VAL A 553 64.50 67.65 29.89
C VAL A 553 65.32 67.33 28.64
N SER A 554 66.15 68.24 28.12
CA SER A 554 66.95 68.01 26.91
C SER A 554 68.10 66.98 27.06
N SER A 555 67.97 65.91 27.86
CA SER A 555 69.12 65.08 28.26
C SER A 555 69.04 63.52 28.40
N ILE A 556 67.97 62.71 28.12
CA ILE A 556 67.94 61.22 28.48
C ILE A 556 67.15 60.22 27.51
N ALA A 557 67.53 58.90 27.35
CA ALA A 557 66.99 57.78 26.45
C ALA A 557 66.99 56.25 26.96
N GLU A 558 66.37 55.23 26.23
CA GLU A 558 65.79 53.84 26.56
C GLU A 558 66.61 52.48 26.35
N SER A 559 66.15 51.27 26.86
CA SER A 559 66.95 50.04 27.23
C SER A 559 66.39 48.53 27.17
N ASP A 560 66.13 47.82 26.04
CA ASP A 560 66.35 46.31 25.81
C ASP A 560 65.26 45.37 25.16
N ARG A 561 65.71 44.21 24.57
CA ARG A 561 65.02 43.20 23.71
C ARG A 561 65.67 41.78 23.81
N THR A 562 64.95 40.65 23.55
CA THR A 562 65.53 39.27 23.57
C THR A 562 65.33 38.45 22.27
N GLU A 563 66.33 37.62 21.92
CA GLU A 563 66.48 36.86 20.65
C GLU A 563 66.62 35.34 20.88
N ASN A 564 66.20 34.55 19.87
CA ASN A 564 66.65 33.18 19.51
C ASN A 564 65.64 32.01 19.69
N THR A 565 64.92 31.64 18.62
CA THR A 565 64.56 30.26 18.20
C THR A 565 64.01 30.30 16.77
N SER A 566 64.50 29.42 15.89
CA SER A 566 64.17 29.37 14.45
C SER A 566 62.79 28.77 14.14
N SER A 567 61.80 28.96 15.03
CA SER A 567 60.43 28.46 14.90
C SER A 567 59.45 29.62 15.01
N VAL A 568 58.49 29.70 14.09
CA VAL A 568 57.46 30.76 14.11
C VAL A 568 56.43 30.40 15.19
N LEU A 569 56.17 31.34 16.10
CA LEU A 569 55.12 31.22 17.12
C LEU A 569 53.77 31.41 16.41
N ASN A 570 52.89 30.41 16.47
CA ASN A 570 51.66 30.39 15.68
C ASN A 570 50.39 30.56 16.51
N GLY A 571 50.35 30.07 17.75
CA GLY A 571 49.14 30.14 18.57
C GLY A 571 49.41 30.10 20.08
N VAL A 572 48.39 30.47 20.85
CA VAL A 572 48.38 30.43 22.32
C VAL A 572 47.16 29.64 22.76
N SER A 573 47.32 28.77 23.75
CA SER A 573 46.23 27.97 24.30
C SER A 573 45.14 28.85 24.95
N PRO A 574 43.88 28.37 25.01
CA PRO A 574 42.79 29.14 25.62
C PRO A 574 43.02 29.58 27.08
N ASP A 575 43.83 28.84 27.84
CA ASP A 575 44.22 29.16 29.22
C ASP A 575 45.38 30.16 29.33
N LYS A 576 45.98 30.59 28.20
CA LYS A 576 47.15 31.49 28.08
C LYS A 576 48.42 30.99 28.75
N GLN A 577 48.49 29.69 29.07
CA GLN A 577 49.66 29.11 29.73
C GLN A 577 50.57 28.35 28.77
N ARG A 578 50.13 28.08 27.54
CA ARG A 578 50.94 27.39 26.53
C ARG A 578 50.96 28.12 25.20
N LEU A 579 52.05 27.91 24.49
CA LEU A 579 52.29 28.44 23.16
C LEU A 579 52.72 27.31 22.25
N ASP A 580 52.24 27.30 21.01
CA ASP A 580 52.67 26.34 20.00
C ASP A 580 53.58 26.99 18.94
N SER A 581 54.58 26.21 18.50
CA SER A 581 55.42 26.56 17.36
C SER A 581 55.58 25.38 16.42
N VAL A 582 55.80 25.69 15.15
CA VAL A 582 56.12 24.72 14.11
C VAL A 582 57.58 24.89 13.72
N ASP A 583 58.32 23.79 13.60
CA ASP A 583 59.65 23.82 13.00
C ASP A 583 59.63 23.47 11.51
N GLU A 584 60.68 23.85 10.78
CA GLU A 584 60.79 23.63 9.33
C GLU A 584 60.76 22.14 8.92
N ALA A 585 60.96 21.21 9.87
CA ALA A 585 60.92 19.77 9.64
C ALA A 585 59.50 19.17 9.80
N GLY A 586 58.48 20.01 10.06
CA GLY A 586 57.08 19.58 10.19
C GLY A 586 56.74 18.99 11.55
N ALA A 587 57.56 19.21 12.59
CA ALA A 587 57.23 18.82 13.96
C ALA A 587 56.53 19.98 14.70
N VAL A 588 55.48 19.64 15.44
CA VAL A 588 54.78 20.60 16.31
C VAL A 588 55.39 20.60 17.70
N LYS A 589 55.78 21.78 18.20
CA LYS A 589 56.39 21.98 19.52
C LYS A 589 55.45 22.76 20.43
N LEU A 590 55.32 22.29 21.66
CA LEU A 590 54.51 22.93 22.69
C LEU A 590 55.40 23.51 23.79
N TRP A 591 55.15 24.75 24.18
CA TRP A 591 55.90 25.52 25.16
C TRP A 591 55.01 25.96 26.32
N GLN A 592 55.55 25.95 27.53
CA GLN A 592 54.87 26.49 28.71
C GLN A 592 55.37 27.91 29.04
N LEU A 593 54.43 28.82 29.34
CA LEU A 593 54.68 30.25 29.63
C LEU A 593 54.67 30.51 31.14
N ASP A 594 55.84 30.84 31.72
CA ASP A 594 55.98 31.26 33.12
C ASP A 594 56.33 32.76 33.20
N GLY A 595 55.45 33.56 33.83
CA GLY A 595 55.41 35.03 33.75
C GLY A 595 56.62 35.83 34.24
N GLU A 596 57.72 35.22 34.67
CA GLU A 596 58.96 35.91 35.07
C GLU A 596 60.26 35.21 34.61
N ALA A 597 60.21 34.11 33.83
CA ALA A 597 61.40 33.46 33.28
C ALA A 597 61.12 32.69 31.98
N ALA A 598 62.16 32.44 31.17
CA ALA A 598 62.09 31.94 29.79
C ALA A 598 61.18 30.71 29.57
N SER A 599 60.41 30.72 28.48
CA SER A 599 59.51 29.64 28.06
C SER A 599 60.21 28.29 27.88
N GLN A 600 59.65 27.21 28.45
CA GLN A 600 60.24 25.86 28.43
C GLN A 600 59.49 24.93 27.46
N LEU A 601 60.23 24.13 26.68
CA LEU A 601 59.66 23.14 25.73
C LEU A 601 59.07 21.94 26.50
N GLU A 602 57.77 21.70 26.35
CA GLU A 602 57.01 20.64 27.03
C GLU A 602 56.98 19.35 26.21
N GLN A 603 56.66 19.42 24.91
CA GLN A 603 56.52 18.23 24.06
C GLN A 603 56.82 18.52 22.59
N THR A 604 57.29 17.50 21.85
CA THR A 604 57.45 17.54 20.39
C THR A 604 56.63 16.42 19.76
N LEU A 605 55.70 16.79 18.87
CA LEU A 605 54.80 15.89 18.18
C LEU A 605 55.30 15.73 16.73
N ALA A 606 55.92 14.59 16.43
CA ALA A 606 56.45 14.27 15.12
C ALA A 606 55.66 13.12 14.49
N GLY A 607 55.26 13.27 13.23
CA GLY A 607 54.53 12.21 12.52
C GLY A 607 53.92 12.61 11.18
N HIS A 608 53.87 13.91 10.85
CA HIS A 608 53.61 14.37 9.49
C HIS A 608 54.80 14.11 8.57
N ARG A 609 54.51 13.88 7.29
CA ARG A 609 55.52 13.56 6.26
C ARG A 609 55.98 14.78 5.47
N ASP A 610 55.33 15.92 5.69
CA ASP A 610 55.62 17.21 5.06
C ASP A 610 55.27 18.34 6.05
N ALA A 611 55.58 19.59 5.70
CA ALA A 611 55.40 20.77 6.55
C ALA A 611 53.96 20.89 7.10
N VAL A 612 53.87 21.27 8.38
CA VAL A 612 52.59 21.56 9.05
C VAL A 612 52.19 22.99 8.72
N SER A 613 51.02 23.16 8.14
CA SER A 613 50.50 24.43 7.64
C SER A 613 49.71 25.19 8.71
N ALA A 614 48.96 24.48 9.54
CA ALA A 614 48.14 25.07 10.59
C ALA A 614 47.98 24.14 11.80
N ILE A 615 47.76 24.77 12.96
CA ILE A 615 47.50 24.11 14.24
C ILE A 615 46.26 24.74 14.88
N ALA A 616 45.40 23.90 15.45
CA ALA A 616 44.27 24.36 16.25
C ALA A 616 44.13 23.55 17.54
N PHE A 617 43.99 24.26 18.66
CA PHE A 617 43.53 23.65 19.91
C PHE A 617 42.02 23.44 19.89
N SER A 618 41.59 22.32 20.44
CA SER A 618 40.19 22.10 20.81
C SER A 618 39.77 23.04 21.96
N PRO A 619 38.47 23.35 22.10
CA PRO A 619 37.98 24.28 23.13
C PRO A 619 38.27 23.85 24.57
N ASP A 620 38.43 22.55 24.82
CA ASP A 620 38.81 22.02 26.15
C ASP A 620 40.32 22.06 26.41
N GLY A 621 41.12 22.41 25.40
CA GLY A 621 42.58 22.50 25.45
C GLY A 621 43.31 21.14 25.53
N GLN A 622 42.60 20.02 25.46
CA GLN A 622 43.17 18.67 25.66
C GLN A 622 43.57 17.97 24.36
N THR A 623 42.96 18.37 23.25
CA THR A 623 43.25 17.84 21.91
C THR A 623 43.77 18.94 20.98
N LEU A 624 44.76 18.62 20.15
CA LEU A 624 45.34 19.50 19.15
C LEU A 624 45.18 18.87 17.77
N ALA A 625 44.74 19.65 16.79
CA ALA A 625 44.69 19.26 15.39
C ALA A 625 45.82 19.95 14.62
N SER A 626 46.54 19.19 13.80
CA SER A 626 47.53 19.72 12.87
C SER A 626 47.19 19.36 11.43
N ALA A 627 47.19 20.35 10.55
CA ALA A 627 47.07 20.19 9.12
C ALA A 627 48.45 20.19 8.46
N SER A 628 48.65 19.36 7.44
CA SER A 628 49.93 19.26 6.74
C SER A 628 49.79 19.22 5.22
N ASN A 629 50.88 19.60 4.57
CA ASN A 629 51.08 19.47 3.14
C ASN A 629 51.09 18.01 2.67
N ASP A 630 51.23 17.03 3.57
CA ASP A 630 51.11 15.60 3.25
C ASP A 630 49.68 15.14 2.93
N GLY A 631 48.72 16.07 2.95
CA GLY A 631 47.30 15.83 2.63
C GLY A 631 46.50 15.22 3.78
N THR A 632 47.08 15.16 4.98
CA THR A 632 46.44 14.58 6.17
C THR A 632 46.24 15.61 7.28
N VAL A 633 45.17 15.44 8.05
CA VAL A 633 45.01 16.08 9.36
C VAL A 633 45.32 15.04 10.42
N LYS A 634 46.16 15.39 11.40
CA LYS A 634 46.43 14.55 12.56
C LYS A 634 45.86 15.16 13.82
N LEU A 635 45.24 14.31 14.63
CA LEU A 635 44.71 14.64 15.94
C LEU A 635 45.61 14.07 17.02
N TRP A 636 46.04 14.94 17.91
CA TRP A 636 46.96 14.64 19.00
C TRP A 636 46.28 14.95 20.32
N THR A 637 46.36 14.03 21.26
CA THR A 637 45.98 14.31 22.64
C THR A 637 47.26 14.59 23.42
N ILE A 638 47.24 15.61 24.28
CA ILE A 638 48.44 16.03 25.04
C ILE A 638 48.98 14.86 25.89
N ALA A 639 48.10 14.00 26.41
CA ALA A 639 48.49 12.83 27.20
C ALA A 639 48.99 11.64 26.35
N ASP A 640 48.30 11.29 25.27
CA ASP A 640 48.46 10.00 24.59
C ASP A 640 49.14 10.08 23.21
N GLY A 641 49.49 11.29 22.74
CA GLY A 641 50.16 11.50 21.45
C GLY A 641 49.20 11.40 20.27
N LEU A 642 49.66 10.83 19.13
CA LEU A 642 48.85 10.73 17.91
C LEU A 642 47.66 9.77 18.13
N VAL A 643 46.45 10.31 18.11
CA VAL A 643 45.22 9.54 18.32
C VAL A 643 44.57 9.15 17.00
N GLN A 644 44.56 10.04 16.01
CA GLN A 644 43.90 9.76 14.74
C GLN A 644 44.58 10.46 13.57
N THR A 645 44.62 9.79 12.40
CA THR A 645 44.97 10.41 11.12
C THR A 645 43.75 10.43 10.23
N LEU A 646 43.40 11.60 9.73
CA LEU A 646 42.25 11.85 8.86
C LEU A 646 42.76 12.16 7.45
N GLU A 647 42.37 11.33 6.49
CA GLU A 647 42.71 11.53 5.09
C GLU A 647 41.64 12.38 4.42
N SER A 648 42.09 13.46 3.76
CA SER A 648 41.19 14.45 3.12
C SER A 648 41.06 14.30 1.60
N GLY A 649 41.69 13.28 1.01
CA GLY A 649 41.53 12.96 -0.42
C GLY A 649 42.72 13.29 -1.32
N GLY A 650 43.85 13.76 -0.78
CA GLY A 650 45.17 13.64 -1.43
C GLY A 650 45.91 14.94 -1.80
N ASP A 651 45.33 16.12 -1.57
CA ASP A 651 46.00 17.42 -1.78
C ASP A 651 46.34 18.11 -0.45
N ARG A 652 47.30 19.05 -0.49
CA ARG A 652 47.79 19.82 0.67
C ARG A 652 46.64 20.45 1.46
N ILE A 653 46.72 20.36 2.80
CA ILE A 653 45.77 21.01 3.70
C ILE A 653 46.36 22.34 4.16
N ASP A 654 45.66 23.44 3.93
CA ASP A 654 46.14 24.78 4.24
C ASP A 654 45.74 25.22 5.67
N ASP A 655 44.59 24.78 6.17
CA ASP A 655 44.08 25.20 7.49
C ASP A 655 43.22 24.13 8.17
N VAL A 656 43.11 24.21 9.50
CA VAL A 656 42.27 23.34 10.34
C VAL A 656 41.66 24.10 11.51
N ALA A 657 40.38 23.84 11.79
CA ALA A 657 39.68 24.46 12.92
C ALA A 657 38.68 23.52 13.59
N PHE A 658 38.58 23.62 14.92
CA PHE A 658 37.52 23.02 15.71
C PHE A 658 36.30 23.95 15.79
N SER A 659 35.10 23.37 15.84
CA SER A 659 33.92 24.11 16.26
C SER A 659 34.01 24.51 17.75
N PRO A 660 33.33 25.60 18.18
CA PRO A 660 33.39 26.04 19.59
C PRO A 660 32.89 25.01 20.61
N ASP A 661 32.09 24.03 20.17
CA ASP A 661 31.61 22.91 20.99
C ASP A 661 32.49 21.64 20.88
N GLY A 662 33.55 21.69 20.06
CA GLY A 662 34.50 20.59 19.82
C GLY A 662 33.95 19.41 19.01
N GLN A 663 32.70 19.45 18.55
CA GLN A 663 32.03 18.31 17.92
C GLN A 663 32.35 18.13 16.43
N ILE A 664 32.83 19.18 15.76
CA ILE A 664 33.13 19.18 14.33
C ILE A 664 34.55 19.69 14.12
N LEU A 665 35.29 19.00 13.27
CA LEU A 665 36.59 19.44 12.76
C LEU A 665 36.45 19.79 11.29
N ALA A 666 36.94 20.96 10.89
CA ALA A 666 36.97 21.40 9.50
C ALA A 666 38.42 21.52 9.04
N ALA A 667 38.72 21.01 7.85
CA ALA A 667 39.99 21.26 7.19
C ALA A 667 39.79 21.80 5.79
N LEU A 668 40.60 22.80 5.43
CA LEU A 668 40.60 23.42 4.12
C LEU A 668 41.76 22.86 3.30
N SER A 669 41.47 22.28 2.14
CA SER A 669 42.47 21.78 1.20
C SER A 669 42.70 22.77 0.06
N GLU A 670 43.90 22.73 -0.53
CA GLU A 670 44.33 23.54 -1.67
C GLU A 670 43.41 23.38 -2.89
N ASP A 671 42.76 22.21 -3.04
CA ASP A 671 41.76 21.93 -4.07
C ASP A 671 40.44 22.72 -3.91
N ARG A 672 40.43 23.67 -2.96
CA ARG A 672 39.32 24.54 -2.58
C ARG A 672 38.13 23.77 -2.02
N THR A 673 38.41 22.64 -1.39
CA THR A 673 37.40 21.87 -0.67
C THR A 673 37.59 22.00 0.83
N ILE A 674 36.47 22.06 1.53
CA ILE A 674 36.43 21.99 2.98
C ILE A 674 35.91 20.62 3.37
N THR A 675 36.74 19.83 4.01
CA THR A 675 36.33 18.53 4.53
C THR A 675 35.95 18.67 6.00
N LEU A 676 34.76 18.19 6.35
CA LEU A 676 34.21 18.21 7.69
C LEU A 676 34.16 16.80 8.26
N TRP A 677 34.69 16.63 9.47
CA TRP A 677 34.54 15.42 10.25
C TRP A 677 33.72 15.69 11.51
N ARG A 678 32.88 14.73 11.88
CA ARG A 678 32.09 14.78 13.10
C ARG A 678 32.61 13.78 14.12
N HIS A 679 32.73 14.22 15.36
CA HIS A 679 33.12 13.38 16.48
C HIS A 679 31.99 12.38 16.80
N GLN A 680 32.26 11.08 16.71
CA GLN A 680 31.32 10.01 17.04
C GLN A 680 32.02 8.91 17.86
N GLU A 681 31.45 8.61 19.03
CA GLU A 681 31.75 7.50 19.96
C GLU A 681 33.19 7.37 20.50
N ASN A 682 34.22 7.91 19.82
CA ASN A 682 35.59 8.26 20.26
C ASN A 682 36.53 8.62 19.09
N SER A 683 36.01 8.87 17.88
CA SER A 683 36.84 9.26 16.74
C SER A 683 36.11 10.21 15.80
N PHE A 684 36.85 10.96 15.00
CA PHE A 684 36.30 11.83 13.97
C PHE A 684 36.04 11.00 12.70
N SER A 685 34.79 10.98 12.26
CA SER A 685 34.37 10.30 11.03
C SER A 685 33.99 11.33 9.97
N LEU A 686 34.27 11.03 8.70
CA LEU A 686 33.98 11.93 7.59
C LEU A 686 32.47 12.21 7.54
N ASP A 687 32.07 13.45 7.74
CA ASP A 687 30.66 13.88 7.68
C ASP A 687 30.34 14.37 6.26
N ARG A 688 31.10 15.34 5.76
CA ARG A 688 30.87 15.92 4.43
C ARG A 688 32.08 16.65 3.87
N THR A 689 32.28 16.58 2.55
CA THR A 689 33.19 17.47 1.81
C THR A 689 32.37 18.54 1.08
N LEU A 690 32.70 19.81 1.32
CA LEU A 690 32.09 20.98 0.70
C LEU A 690 33.02 21.49 -0.40
N ARG A 691 32.51 21.64 -1.62
CA ARG A 691 33.24 22.27 -2.73
C ARG A 691 32.62 23.63 -3.05
N GLY A 692 33.43 24.67 -3.17
CA GLY A 692 32.96 25.97 -3.64
C GLY A 692 32.64 25.95 -5.13
N ASN A 693 31.36 25.99 -5.50
CA ASN A 693 30.92 26.27 -6.88
C ASN A 693 31.12 27.76 -7.18
N ASN A 694 32.01 28.09 -8.11
CA ASN A 694 31.99 29.39 -8.77
C ASN A 694 30.72 29.47 -9.64
N ALA A 695 29.83 30.41 -9.34
CA ALA A 695 28.89 30.91 -10.34
C ALA A 695 29.59 31.98 -11.19
N LEU A 696 29.31 31.96 -12.51
CA LEU A 696 29.50 32.99 -13.56
C LEU A 696 30.49 32.65 -14.69
N ALA A 697 29.94 32.00 -15.72
CA ALA A 697 29.89 32.42 -17.12
C ALA A 697 28.76 31.57 -17.74
N ASP A 698 27.58 32.04 -18.13
CA ASP A 698 27.13 33.36 -18.60
C ASP A 698 26.02 34.00 -17.75
#